data_AF-A0A7V6WKU1-F1
#
_entry.id   AF-A0A7V6WKU1-F1
#
_cell.length_a   1.000
_cell.length_b   1.000
_cell.length_c   1.000
_cell.angle_alpha   90.00
_cell.angle_beta   90.00
_cell.angle_gamma   90.00
#
_symmetry.space_group_name_H-M   'P 1'
#
loop_
_entity.id
_entity.type
_entity.pdbx_description
1 polymer ?
#
loop_
_entity_poly.entity_id
_entity_poly.type
_entity_poly.pdbx_seq_one_letter_code
_entity_poly.pdbx_strand_id
1 'polypeptide(L)'
;MTQFIVTHIDGSKLNLHSRAKGTFVESAKFRNRWQSYAELTLEITAYKAPEWAYFDMLVVDDTPVFLHEWNEAKHIDNKGTKYILHFYGVEKMLFEASPFLDIDSAGVCISKEQPPLVGNLEFFGNVLCNCVNYRGFDVNTGQRYKQNTIKLGTCPAGTKHLLVSTTEYNAFAALLAVCSAFKTHYTITINPADDTDYLLNFGVAPGVYAPLAYGRGKGLYRLDRKSISNENVKTILTVLGSSKNLPQGYGKQRLELDETLYPGSIIADNDKIQTFGAWNDVYIAEDIMPEYRGEILGVNTEDKFTFYCELDDFDPTGGTLNMLTGNLAGSNFRIAAFNAANGKITVEELVDSSGFAVPSVAPYLFATGDTFTIVDIPMPQAYIEIAQQALAEAGQARYLEVSQPRVAYNVALHSRFVKSHGSRPRVGMYFPISDARYGVDKAVQCVTLERNLLAQDEYEYTNCEVADNVVETLGAKIYKQSKEAQALLKHLGATRLTTPTSSLQGTARTAQSAAVAAAEAVAALEAEAARIAAEAYADGILSDEEAARIADVAAKLTEAKQYAAAQAEAAESAAKTYAEGQAAAAQAAAEAVAAAEAEAAELAANAYADGIVDAEEARAIAEAAAKLTEAKNHANTQAAAAEAAASTYAAAQAEAARLAAIASAKTYTDTEVTAAKGYADSTAAAAQSAAEAYALAKANLAETNAEAYADGIVDAEEAARIAEATAKLNEAKTYAETKATAAENAAKAYADTQLGNFATTVTGSLSDLQNQIDGNITTWFYAYVPTTGNAPANTWTTTALKNQHIGDLFYVNNDSLEEDGFCYRWTGTAWELIKDTQITKALADAAAAQDTADSKRRVFVATPTTPYDIGDLWLKSGDLYKCKVARLTGSYVASDWEKGVKYTDDTVANAAAAAAAAAQSAADDAQDAADAANALLTNIASDSKLTASEKQATKKEWDIIQ
;
A
#
# COMPACT_ATOMS: atom_id res chain seq x y z
N MET A 1 41.35 4.68 16.50
CA MET A 1 40.75 3.88 15.41
C MET A 1 39.91 2.80 16.03
N THR A 2 38.59 2.87 15.81
CA THR A 2 37.63 1.84 16.19
C THR A 2 38.06 0.49 15.61
N GLN A 3 38.28 -0.51 16.48
CA GLN A 3 38.56 -1.86 16.01
C GLN A 3 37.23 -2.54 15.68
N PHE A 4 37.04 -2.96 14.43
CA PHE A 4 35.85 -3.70 14.00
C PHE A 4 36.02 -5.19 14.31
N ILE A 5 36.05 -5.51 15.60
CA ILE A 5 36.18 -6.89 16.07
C ILE A 5 34.79 -7.38 16.42
N VAL A 6 34.30 -8.37 15.66
CA VAL A 6 33.09 -9.09 16.03
C VAL A 6 33.42 -10.25 16.96
N THR A 7 32.48 -10.58 17.82
CA THR A 7 32.53 -11.72 18.73
C THR A 7 31.46 -12.71 18.27
N HIS A 8 31.88 -13.93 17.94
CA HIS A 8 30.99 -15.04 17.60
C HIS A 8 30.22 -15.51 18.84
N ILE A 9 29.16 -16.29 18.63
CA ILE A 9 28.33 -16.88 19.70
C ILE A 9 29.19 -17.74 20.66
N ASP A 10 30.22 -18.41 20.15
CA ASP A 10 31.15 -19.23 20.95
C ASP A 10 32.21 -18.41 21.72
N GLY A 11 32.17 -17.07 21.62
CA GLY A 11 33.10 -16.15 22.25
C GLY A 11 34.40 -15.92 21.48
N SER A 12 34.62 -16.62 20.36
CA SER A 12 35.78 -16.37 19.49
C SER A 12 35.66 -15.01 18.79
N LYS A 13 36.80 -14.41 18.42
CA LYS A 13 36.86 -13.03 17.90
C LYS A 13 37.37 -12.97 16.47
N LEU A 14 36.69 -12.19 15.64
CA LEU A 14 37.06 -11.95 14.25
C LEU A 14 37.26 -10.45 14.00
N ASN A 15 38.45 -10.07 13.54
CA ASN A 15 38.73 -8.71 13.11
C ASN A 15 38.32 -8.51 11.64
N LEU A 16 37.31 -7.68 11.42
CA LEU A 16 36.76 -7.33 10.11
C LEU A 16 37.62 -6.32 9.33
N HIS A 17 38.58 -5.66 10.00
CA HIS A 17 39.54 -4.75 9.37
C HIS A 17 40.97 -5.26 9.61
N SER A 18 41.44 -6.17 8.77
CA SER A 18 42.73 -6.85 8.92
C SER A 18 43.46 -7.04 7.60
N ARG A 19 44.64 -6.41 7.50
CA ARG A 19 45.56 -6.63 6.37
C ARG A 19 46.03 -8.08 6.26
N ALA A 20 46.15 -8.80 7.38
CA ALA A 20 46.58 -10.20 7.41
C ALA A 20 45.50 -11.16 6.89
N LYS A 21 44.22 -10.87 7.19
CA LYS A 21 43.09 -11.65 6.68
C LYS A 21 42.61 -11.19 5.29
N GLY A 22 43.08 -10.05 4.81
CA GLY A 22 42.66 -9.47 3.54
C GLY A 22 41.22 -8.94 3.62
N THR A 23 40.85 -8.34 4.74
CA THR A 23 39.53 -7.74 4.97
C THR A 23 39.69 -6.26 5.25
N PHE A 24 38.93 -5.43 4.53
CA PHE A 24 39.02 -3.98 4.61
C PHE A 24 37.62 -3.39 4.71
N VAL A 25 37.34 -2.73 5.83
CA VAL A 25 36.12 -1.92 6.01
C VAL A 25 36.30 -0.60 5.25
N GLU A 26 35.45 -0.37 4.25
CA GLU A 26 35.45 0.83 3.38
C GLU A 26 34.50 1.91 3.90
N SER A 27 33.41 1.50 4.55
CA SER A 27 32.39 2.38 5.12
C SER A 27 31.87 1.75 6.41
N ALA A 28 31.64 2.58 7.44
CA ALA A 28 31.02 2.16 8.68
C ALA A 28 30.08 3.23 9.20
N LYS A 29 28.78 3.04 9.00
CA LYS A 29 27.74 4.00 9.41
C LYS A 29 26.96 3.41 10.58
N PHE A 30 27.02 4.07 11.73
CA PHE A 30 26.23 3.72 12.90
C PHE A 30 25.12 4.74 13.10
N ARG A 31 23.89 4.25 13.27
CA ARG A 31 22.68 5.03 13.49
C ARG A 31 21.96 4.48 14.70
N ASN A 32 21.51 5.35 15.58
CA ASN A 32 20.62 5.00 16.69
C ASN A 32 19.39 5.91 16.67
N ARG A 33 18.22 5.38 17.01
CA ARG A 33 16.93 6.08 16.98
C ARG A 33 16.10 5.79 18.22
N TRP A 34 15.50 6.82 18.80
CA TRP A 34 14.66 6.71 19.98
C TRP A 34 13.40 5.89 19.72
N GLN A 35 13.09 4.94 20.61
CA GLN A 35 11.95 4.00 20.50
C GLN A 35 11.93 3.26 19.15
N SER A 36 13.12 2.93 18.64
CA SER A 36 13.38 2.16 17.42
C SER A 36 14.62 1.29 17.67
N TYR A 37 15.34 0.88 16.63
CA TYR A 37 16.54 0.03 16.76
C TYR A 37 17.82 0.79 16.38
N ALA A 38 18.93 0.37 16.97
CA ALA A 38 20.25 0.74 16.49
C ALA A 38 20.59 -0.05 15.20
N GLU A 39 21.32 0.58 14.29
CA GLU A 39 21.74 0.01 13.01
C GLU A 39 23.20 0.35 12.75
N LEU A 40 24.01 -0.66 12.43
CA LEU A 40 25.38 -0.49 11.94
C LEU A 40 25.49 -1.13 10.55
N THR A 41 25.77 -0.32 9.54
CA THR A 41 26.07 -0.79 8.19
C THR A 41 27.57 -0.74 7.94
N LEU A 42 28.16 -1.89 7.60
CA LEU A 42 29.56 -1.99 7.20
C LEU A 42 29.65 -2.39 5.73
N GLU A 43 30.41 -1.64 4.93
CA GLU A 43 30.83 -2.09 3.60
C GLU A 43 32.24 -2.67 3.70
N ILE A 44 32.41 -3.94 3.34
CA ILE A 44 33.66 -4.67 3.52
C ILE A 44 34.11 -5.27 2.20
N THR A 45 35.37 -5.05 1.85
CA THR A 45 36.05 -5.78 0.79
C THR A 45 36.86 -6.91 1.40
N ALA A 46 36.57 -8.15 0.98
CA ALA A 46 37.23 -9.36 1.44
C ALA A 46 37.90 -10.11 0.27
N TYR A 47 39.17 -10.47 0.46
CA TYR A 47 39.99 -11.21 -0.52
C TYR A 47 40.06 -12.72 -0.24
N LYS A 48 39.34 -13.19 0.78
CA LYS A 48 39.21 -14.60 1.19
C LYS A 48 37.77 -14.88 1.58
N ALA A 49 37.40 -16.16 1.65
CA ALA A 49 36.09 -16.57 2.13
C ALA A 49 35.80 -15.94 3.51
N PRO A 50 34.66 -15.25 3.69
CA PRO A 50 34.34 -14.61 4.95
C PRO A 50 34.06 -15.63 6.07
N GLU A 51 34.46 -15.29 7.28
CA GLU A 51 34.33 -16.10 8.50
C GLU A 51 33.25 -15.56 9.46
N TRP A 52 32.49 -14.52 9.07
CA TRP A 52 31.41 -13.98 9.89
C TRP A 52 30.17 -14.87 9.85
N ALA A 53 29.42 -14.88 10.95
CA ALA A 53 28.23 -15.70 11.14
C ALA A 53 27.03 -14.86 11.60
N TYR A 54 25.84 -15.42 11.39
CA TYR A 54 24.59 -14.84 11.88
C TYR A 54 24.68 -14.65 13.42
N PHE A 55 24.20 -13.51 13.91
CA PHE A 55 24.33 -13.05 15.30
C PHE A 55 25.74 -12.74 15.81
N ASP A 56 26.74 -12.60 14.94
CA ASP A 56 28.04 -12.04 15.35
C ASP A 56 27.85 -10.65 15.97
N MET A 57 28.38 -10.47 17.17
CA MET A 57 28.17 -9.25 17.97
C MET A 57 29.32 -8.27 17.81
N LEU A 58 28.98 -6.98 17.66
CA LEU A 58 29.90 -5.85 17.80
C LEU A 58 29.34 -4.88 18.83
N VAL A 59 30.20 -4.20 19.59
CA VAL A 59 29.77 -3.17 20.55
C VAL A 59 30.21 -1.80 20.05
N VAL A 60 29.25 -0.90 19.84
CA VAL A 60 29.48 0.50 19.49
C VAL A 60 28.96 1.37 20.63
N ASP A 61 29.84 2.07 21.34
CA ASP A 61 29.47 3.01 22.42
C ASP A 61 28.51 2.39 23.47
N ASP A 62 28.88 1.22 24.01
CA ASP A 62 28.07 0.43 24.95
C ASP A 62 26.75 -0.10 24.36
N THR A 63 26.52 0.06 23.05
CA THR A 63 25.37 -0.48 22.34
C THR A 63 25.78 -1.74 21.58
N PRO A 64 25.34 -2.93 22.00
CA PRO A 64 25.58 -4.15 21.26
C PRO A 64 24.71 -4.18 19.99
N VAL A 65 25.33 -4.55 18.88
CA VAL A 65 24.68 -4.77 17.58
C VAL A 65 25.09 -6.13 17.03
N PHE A 66 24.15 -6.82 16.37
CA PHE A 66 24.30 -8.20 15.93
C PHE A 66 24.12 -8.31 14.43
N LEU A 67 24.95 -9.12 13.76
CA LEU A 67 24.85 -9.33 12.32
C LEU A 67 23.58 -10.11 11.96
N HIS A 68 22.73 -9.54 11.11
CA HIS A 68 21.52 -10.24 10.63
C HIS A 68 21.51 -10.42 9.10
N GLU A 69 22.12 -9.54 8.31
CA GLU A 69 22.01 -9.62 6.84
C GLU A 69 23.34 -9.31 6.16
N TRP A 70 23.68 -10.10 5.14
CA TRP A 70 24.83 -9.86 4.24
C TRP A 70 24.61 -10.37 2.81
N ASN A 71 23.35 -10.40 2.34
CA ASN A 71 22.97 -10.99 1.05
C ASN A 71 23.49 -10.21 -0.16
N GLU A 72 23.76 -8.91 -0.01
CA GLU A 72 24.30 -8.09 -1.08
C GLU A 72 25.82 -8.28 -1.19
N ALA A 73 26.24 -8.90 -2.28
CA ALA A 73 27.65 -9.11 -2.60
C ALA A 73 27.96 -8.73 -4.05
N LYS A 74 29.07 -8.03 -4.27
CA LYS A 74 29.53 -7.61 -5.59
C LYS A 74 30.99 -7.99 -5.81
N HIS A 75 31.27 -8.71 -6.89
CA HIS A 75 32.65 -8.95 -7.32
C HIS A 75 33.26 -7.63 -7.81
N ILE A 76 34.45 -7.30 -7.31
CA ILE A 76 35.18 -6.10 -7.74
C ILE A 76 36.24 -6.49 -8.80
N ASP A 77 37.03 -7.55 -8.54
CA ASP A 77 38.07 -8.06 -9.43
C ASP A 77 38.30 -9.58 -9.24
N ASN A 78 39.32 -10.14 -9.87
CA ASN A 78 39.66 -11.58 -9.77
C ASN A 78 40.13 -12.03 -8.36
N LYS A 79 40.16 -11.14 -7.36
CA LYS A 79 40.67 -11.45 -6.01
C LYS A 79 39.76 -10.98 -4.88
N GLY A 80 38.90 -9.98 -5.06
CA GLY A 80 38.12 -9.36 -3.97
C GLY A 80 36.61 -9.29 -4.23
N THR A 81 35.83 -9.60 -3.19
CA THR A 81 34.37 -9.45 -3.15
C THR A 81 33.99 -8.40 -2.12
N LYS A 82 33.08 -7.50 -2.51
CA LYS A 82 32.46 -6.51 -1.64
C LYS A 82 31.19 -7.08 -1.02
N TYR A 83 31.04 -6.89 0.28
CA TYR A 83 29.87 -7.27 1.06
C TYR A 83 29.31 -6.05 1.79
N ILE A 84 27.99 -6.01 1.94
CA ILE A 84 27.31 -5.06 2.82
C ILE A 84 26.74 -5.84 4.00
N LEU A 85 27.25 -5.57 5.20
CA LEU A 85 26.84 -6.24 6.43
C LEU A 85 25.92 -5.29 7.21
N HIS A 86 24.73 -5.77 7.55
CA HIS A 86 23.77 -5.05 8.39
C HIS A 86 23.74 -5.68 9.78
N PHE A 87 24.16 -4.88 10.76
CA PHE A 87 24.04 -5.19 12.16
C PHE A 87 22.90 -4.39 12.77
N TYR A 88 22.11 -5.00 13.65
CA TYR A 88 21.01 -4.33 14.34
C TYR A 88 21.15 -4.47 15.86
N GLY A 89 20.65 -3.48 16.59
CA GLY A 89 20.60 -3.49 18.05
C GLY A 89 19.70 -4.60 18.60
N VAL A 90 19.75 -4.77 19.92
CA VAL A 90 18.95 -5.77 20.67
C VAL A 90 17.45 -5.63 20.43
N GLU A 91 16.97 -4.45 20.07
CA GLU A 91 15.55 -4.21 19.76
C GLU A 91 15.09 -5.04 18.55
N LYS A 92 15.99 -5.36 17.62
CA LYS A 92 15.70 -6.26 16.48
C LYS A 92 15.31 -7.67 16.94
N MET A 93 15.78 -8.12 18.11
CA MET A 93 15.42 -9.42 18.67
C MET A 93 13.94 -9.54 19.02
N LEU A 94 13.25 -8.41 19.28
CA LEU A 94 11.79 -8.37 19.45
C LEU A 94 11.03 -8.39 18.12
N PHE A 95 11.66 -7.93 17.03
CA PHE A 95 11.08 -8.06 15.69
C PHE A 95 11.08 -9.51 15.21
N GLU A 96 12.12 -10.26 15.58
CA GLU A 96 12.34 -11.66 15.19
C GLU A 96 11.90 -12.66 16.26
N ALA A 97 11.35 -12.16 17.37
CA ALA A 97 10.78 -12.98 18.42
C ALA A 97 9.55 -13.74 17.92
N SER A 98 9.16 -14.74 18.70
CA SER A 98 7.88 -15.41 18.53
C SER A 98 6.73 -14.40 18.51
N PRO A 99 5.63 -14.71 17.80
CA PRO A 99 4.47 -13.87 17.81
C PRO A 99 4.04 -13.50 19.23
N PHE A 100 3.58 -12.26 19.38
CA PHE A 100 2.98 -11.85 20.65
C PHE A 100 1.80 -12.78 20.93
N LEU A 101 1.70 -13.29 22.16
CA LEU A 101 0.69 -14.28 22.58
C LEU A 101 0.88 -15.68 22.02
N ASP A 102 2.06 -16.03 21.53
CA ASP A 102 2.38 -17.44 21.34
C ASP A 102 2.68 -18.12 22.69
N ILE A 103 3.07 -17.32 23.69
CA ILE A 103 3.51 -17.77 25.01
C ILE A 103 2.96 -16.80 26.06
N ASP A 104 2.39 -17.33 27.13
CA ASP A 104 1.84 -16.55 28.24
C ASP A 104 2.91 -15.99 29.20
N SER A 105 2.47 -15.28 30.24
CA SER A 105 3.37 -14.71 31.26
C SER A 105 4.12 -15.76 32.09
N ALA A 106 3.65 -17.01 32.11
CA ALA A 106 4.26 -18.14 32.81
C ALA A 106 5.20 -18.98 31.92
N GLY A 107 5.25 -18.70 30.62
CA GLY A 107 6.10 -19.43 29.67
C GLY A 107 5.43 -20.65 29.03
N VAL A 108 4.09 -20.72 29.04
CA VAL A 108 3.29 -21.80 28.44
C VAL A 108 2.75 -21.36 27.08
N CYS A 109 2.83 -22.25 26.08
CA CYS A 109 2.29 -21.98 24.75
C CYS A 109 0.76 -21.89 24.78
N ILE A 110 0.18 -20.87 24.15
CA ILE A 110 -1.28 -20.68 24.08
C ILE A 110 -1.79 -20.87 22.63
N SER A 111 -3.02 -21.34 22.48
CA SER A 111 -3.61 -21.71 21.16
C SER A 111 -3.83 -20.51 20.24
N LYS A 112 -3.74 -20.75 18.92
CA LYS A 112 -3.63 -19.78 17.79
C LYS A 112 -4.78 -18.78 17.58
N GLU A 113 -5.86 -18.84 18.34
CA GLU A 113 -6.95 -17.85 18.32
C GLU A 113 -7.00 -17.19 19.69
N GLN A 114 -6.66 -15.90 19.80
CA GLN A 114 -6.67 -15.21 21.09
C GLN A 114 -7.38 -13.85 21.01
N PRO A 115 -8.32 -13.59 21.94
CA PRO A 115 -8.98 -12.30 22.11
C PRO A 115 -7.99 -11.23 22.63
N PRO A 116 -8.37 -9.94 22.58
CA PRO A 116 -7.56 -8.88 23.18
C PRO A 116 -7.35 -9.14 24.69
N LEU A 117 -6.10 -9.00 25.15
CA LEU A 117 -5.73 -9.28 26.54
C LEU A 117 -5.91 -8.05 27.42
N VAL A 118 -6.40 -8.31 28.63
CA VAL A 118 -6.48 -7.34 29.72
C VAL A 118 -5.33 -7.64 30.68
N GLY A 119 -4.45 -6.66 30.90
CA GLY A 119 -3.27 -6.83 31.73
C GLY A 119 -2.74 -5.49 32.24
N ASN A 120 -1.96 -5.51 33.31
CA ASN A 120 -1.17 -4.36 33.74
C ASN A 120 0.17 -4.31 32.98
N LEU A 121 0.95 -3.24 33.15
CA LEU A 121 2.21 -3.05 32.40
C LEU A 121 3.24 -4.15 32.70
N GLU A 122 3.29 -4.63 33.94
CA GLU A 122 4.17 -5.72 34.36
C GLU A 122 3.81 -7.04 33.66
N PHE A 123 2.52 -7.39 33.59
CA PHE A 123 2.03 -8.55 32.86
C PHE A 123 2.49 -8.51 31.39
N PHE A 124 2.23 -7.40 30.69
CA PHE A 124 2.63 -7.24 29.30
C PHE A 124 4.15 -7.28 29.12
N GLY A 125 4.90 -6.65 30.02
CA GLY A 125 6.37 -6.70 30.02
C GLY A 125 6.91 -8.11 30.13
N ASN A 126 6.31 -8.94 31.00
CA ASN A 126 6.71 -10.34 31.17
C ASN A 126 6.36 -11.20 29.93
N VAL A 127 5.16 -11.03 29.35
CA VAL A 127 4.78 -11.71 28.09
C VAL A 127 5.78 -11.37 26.97
N LEU A 128 6.12 -10.08 26.81
CA LEU A 128 7.10 -9.64 25.81
C LEU A 128 8.48 -10.26 26.03
N CYS A 129 8.94 -10.35 27.28
CA CYS A 129 10.19 -11.04 27.60
C CYS A 129 10.12 -12.53 27.24
N ASN A 130 9.00 -13.21 27.48
CA ASN A 130 8.83 -14.61 27.15
C ASN A 130 8.81 -14.88 25.64
N CYS A 131 8.23 -13.99 24.83
CA CYS A 131 8.31 -14.07 23.37
C CYS A 131 9.78 -14.11 22.88
N VAL A 132 10.69 -13.39 23.55
CA VAL A 132 12.13 -13.38 23.23
C VAL A 132 12.88 -14.52 23.90
N ASN A 133 12.44 -15.02 25.04
CA ASN A 133 13.15 -16.10 25.73
C ASN A 133 12.89 -17.48 25.12
N TYR A 134 11.79 -17.69 24.43
CA TYR A 134 11.38 -19.01 23.91
C TYR A 134 11.45 -19.12 22.38
N ARG A 135 12.42 -18.45 21.77
CA ARG A 135 12.70 -18.51 20.32
C ARG A 135 13.35 -19.84 19.92
N GLY A 136 14.05 -20.48 20.84
CA GLY A 136 14.72 -21.75 20.62
C GLY A 136 13.72 -22.86 20.39
N PHE A 137 13.93 -23.63 19.32
CA PHE A 137 13.09 -24.79 18.97
C PHE A 137 13.96 -26.04 18.90
N ASP A 138 13.58 -27.07 19.64
CA ASP A 138 14.20 -28.39 19.53
C ASP A 138 13.47 -29.20 18.46
N VAL A 139 14.15 -29.40 17.33
CA VAL A 139 13.63 -30.13 16.17
C VAL A 139 13.31 -31.59 16.47
N ASN A 140 13.88 -32.18 17.53
CA ASN A 140 13.67 -33.58 17.87
C ASN A 140 12.42 -33.77 18.74
N THR A 141 12.12 -32.80 19.62
CA THR A 141 10.96 -32.86 20.54
C THR A 141 9.77 -32.04 20.04
N GLY A 142 9.98 -31.15 19.07
CA GLY A 142 8.96 -30.22 18.58
C GLY A 142 8.59 -29.14 19.60
N GLN A 143 9.38 -29.00 20.68
CA GLN A 143 9.10 -28.08 21.78
C GLN A 143 10.06 -26.89 21.76
N ARG A 144 9.56 -25.77 22.28
CA ARG A 144 10.37 -24.58 22.52
C ARG A 144 11.08 -24.67 23.84
N TYR A 145 12.29 -24.13 23.91
CA TYR A 145 13.08 -24.06 25.14
C TYR A 145 13.48 -22.62 25.47
N LYS A 146 13.61 -22.35 26.77
CA LYS A 146 13.91 -21.02 27.31
C LYS A 146 15.42 -20.73 27.22
N GLN A 147 15.78 -19.57 26.66
CA GLN A 147 17.16 -19.11 26.48
C GLN A 147 17.58 -18.00 27.47
N ASN A 148 16.69 -17.55 28.36
CA ASN A 148 16.97 -16.51 29.39
C ASN A 148 17.66 -15.24 28.86
N THR A 149 17.38 -14.87 27.62
CA THR A 149 17.98 -13.74 26.92
C THR A 149 17.62 -12.39 27.53
N ILE A 150 16.36 -12.21 27.95
CA ILE A 150 15.84 -10.93 28.45
C ILE A 150 14.90 -11.15 29.64
N LYS A 151 14.91 -10.23 30.60
CA LYS A 151 13.90 -10.19 31.68
C LYS A 151 13.38 -8.77 31.89
N LEU A 152 12.23 -8.69 32.57
CA LEU A 152 11.68 -7.41 32.97
C LEU A 152 12.59 -6.78 34.03
N GLY A 153 13.01 -5.54 33.77
CA GLY A 153 13.80 -4.72 34.68
C GLY A 153 12.89 -3.76 35.45
N THR A 154 13.26 -2.48 35.44
CA THR A 154 12.47 -1.43 36.10
C THR A 154 11.12 -1.28 35.40
N CYS A 155 10.02 -1.40 36.15
CA CYS A 155 8.66 -1.23 35.66
C CYS A 155 7.83 -0.49 36.72
N PRO A 156 6.99 0.50 36.35
CA PRO A 156 6.05 1.11 37.27
C PRO A 156 5.12 0.07 37.92
N ALA A 157 5.06 0.04 39.25
CA ALA A 157 4.17 -0.86 39.99
C ALA A 157 2.72 -0.33 40.02
N GLY A 158 1.75 -1.23 40.16
CA GLY A 158 0.34 -0.86 40.39
C GLY A 158 -0.36 -0.18 39.20
N THR A 159 0.16 -0.32 37.98
CA THR A 159 -0.49 0.25 36.78
C THR A 159 -1.87 -0.37 36.53
N LYS A 160 -2.81 0.41 35.98
CA LYS A 160 -4.15 -0.05 35.61
C LYS A 160 -4.11 -1.25 34.67
N HIS A 161 -5.07 -2.16 34.78
CA HIS A 161 -5.27 -3.19 33.77
C HIS A 161 -5.93 -2.55 32.54
N LEU A 162 -5.28 -2.65 31.38
CA LEU A 162 -5.77 -2.11 30.12
C LEU A 162 -5.99 -3.23 29.12
N LEU A 163 -7.05 -3.09 28.32
CA LEU A 163 -7.26 -3.92 27.14
C LEU A 163 -6.28 -3.44 26.06
N VAL A 164 -5.27 -4.26 25.75
CA VAL A 164 -4.35 -4.00 24.64
C VAL A 164 -4.69 -4.97 23.51
N SER A 165 -5.35 -4.47 22.47
CA SER A 165 -5.58 -5.23 21.25
C SER A 165 -4.35 -5.16 20.36
N THR A 166 -3.71 -6.30 20.12
CA THR A 166 -2.62 -6.45 19.16
C THR A 166 -3.15 -7.24 17.97
N THR A 167 -3.68 -6.54 16.97
CA THR A 167 -4.03 -7.14 15.68
C THR A 167 -2.81 -7.60 14.88
N GLU A 168 -1.60 -7.29 15.37
CA GLU A 168 -0.35 -7.56 14.69
C GLU A 168 0.51 -8.62 15.38
N TYR A 169 1.02 -9.56 14.57
CA TYR A 169 1.63 -10.81 14.98
C TYR A 169 3.07 -10.74 15.55
N ASN A 170 3.68 -9.58 15.84
CA ASN A 170 5.06 -9.56 16.36
C ASN A 170 5.22 -8.80 17.70
N ALA A 171 6.18 -9.26 18.52
CA ALA A 171 6.40 -8.75 19.87
C ALA A 171 6.83 -7.27 19.89
N PHE A 172 7.50 -6.78 18.85
CA PHE A 172 7.88 -5.36 18.78
C PHE A 172 6.67 -4.43 18.60
N ALA A 173 5.74 -4.75 17.70
CA ALA A 173 4.51 -4.00 17.52
C ALA A 173 3.66 -4.02 18.80
N ALA A 174 3.59 -5.17 19.47
CA ALA A 174 2.95 -5.30 20.77
C ALA A 174 3.63 -4.43 21.84
N LEU A 175 4.96 -4.38 21.89
CA LEU A 175 5.70 -3.49 22.79
C LEU A 175 5.34 -2.01 22.56
N LEU A 176 5.25 -1.57 21.30
CA LEU A 176 4.85 -0.20 20.97
C LEU A 176 3.38 0.07 21.34
N ALA A 177 2.49 -0.89 21.11
CA ALA A 177 1.09 -0.79 21.50
C ALA A 177 0.92 -0.67 23.02
N VAL A 178 1.67 -1.48 23.79
CA VAL A 178 1.74 -1.41 25.25
C VAL A 178 2.28 -0.04 25.68
N CYS A 179 3.40 0.42 25.12
CA CYS A 179 3.93 1.75 25.43
C CYS A 179 2.90 2.87 25.17
N SER A 180 2.17 2.78 24.05
CA SER A 180 1.13 3.74 23.68
C SER A 180 -0.10 3.71 24.60
N ALA A 181 -0.56 2.51 24.97
CA ALA A 181 -1.69 2.31 25.87
C ALA A 181 -1.39 2.84 27.27
N PHE A 182 -0.19 2.55 27.78
CA PHE A 182 0.26 2.96 29.11
C PHE A 182 0.93 4.32 29.15
N LYS A 183 0.99 5.06 28.03
CA LYS A 183 1.65 6.37 27.90
C LYS A 183 3.08 6.38 28.48
N THR A 184 3.82 5.32 28.20
CA THR A 184 5.17 5.10 28.69
C THR A 184 6.14 4.87 27.52
N HIS A 185 7.42 4.75 27.82
CA HIS A 185 8.46 4.43 26.85
C HIS A 185 9.28 3.24 27.38
N TYR A 186 9.95 2.51 26.48
CA TYR A 186 10.82 1.40 26.86
C TYR A 186 12.30 1.74 26.70
N THR A 187 13.16 1.01 27.41
CA THR A 187 14.61 0.95 27.15
C THR A 187 15.09 -0.48 27.35
N ILE A 188 16.03 -0.93 26.52
CA ILE A 188 16.69 -2.23 26.71
C ILE A 188 18.14 -1.99 27.07
N THR A 189 18.57 -2.53 28.20
CA THR A 189 19.94 -2.35 28.72
C THR A 189 20.60 -3.69 28.93
N ILE A 190 21.93 -3.74 28.78
CA ILE A 190 22.71 -4.91 29.19
C ILE A 190 22.49 -5.14 30.68
N ASN A 191 22.19 -6.39 31.04
CA ASN A 191 22.15 -6.81 32.43
C ASN A 191 23.57 -7.20 32.87
N PRO A 192 24.17 -6.53 33.87
CA PRO A 192 25.49 -6.87 34.35
C PRO A 192 25.50 -8.14 35.24
N ALA A 193 24.34 -8.71 35.57
CA ALA A 193 24.23 -9.95 36.33
C ALA A 193 24.24 -11.19 35.41
N ASP A 194 24.90 -12.27 35.83
CA ASP A 194 25.12 -13.49 35.02
C ASP A 194 23.85 -14.38 34.84
N ASP A 195 22.64 -13.85 35.06
CA ASP A 195 21.40 -14.63 35.00
C ASP A 195 20.60 -14.45 33.71
N THR A 196 20.75 -13.31 33.03
CA THR A 196 20.12 -12.97 31.75
C THR A 196 20.97 -11.91 31.03
N ASP A 197 20.90 -11.81 29.71
CA ASP A 197 21.74 -10.85 28.97
C ASP A 197 21.20 -9.41 29.02
N TYR A 198 19.87 -9.24 29.03
CA TYR A 198 19.23 -7.93 28.89
C TYR A 198 18.08 -7.67 29.87
N LEU A 199 17.86 -6.39 30.17
CA LEU A 199 16.72 -5.88 30.93
C LEU A 199 15.81 -5.04 30.02
N LEU A 200 14.52 -5.40 29.95
CA LEU A 200 13.48 -4.53 29.40
C LEU A 200 12.96 -3.62 30.51
N ASN A 201 13.16 -2.31 30.40
CA ASN A 201 12.69 -1.34 31.39
C ASN A 201 11.61 -0.43 30.79
N PHE A 202 10.61 -0.07 31.60
CA PHE A 202 9.57 0.90 31.27
C PHE A 202 9.66 2.13 32.16
N GLY A 203 9.36 3.31 31.59
CA GLY A 203 9.22 4.56 32.36
C GLY A 203 10.50 5.09 33.00
N VAL A 204 11.68 4.59 32.60
CA VAL A 204 12.98 5.10 33.07
C VAL A 204 13.26 6.48 32.47
N ALA A 205 13.02 7.53 33.25
CA ALA A 205 13.17 8.92 32.80
C ALA A 205 14.46 9.13 31.98
N PRO A 206 14.36 9.63 30.74
CA PRO A 206 15.54 9.86 29.93
C PRO A 206 16.46 10.91 30.57
N GLY A 207 17.78 10.66 30.54
CA GLY A 207 18.76 11.59 31.10
C GLY A 207 18.80 12.95 30.39
N VAL A 208 19.43 13.94 31.02
CA VAL A 208 19.64 15.27 30.42
C VAL A 208 21.09 15.41 29.96
N TYR A 209 21.30 15.86 28.73
CA TYR A 209 22.62 16.11 28.17
C TYR A 209 23.15 17.49 28.59
N ALA A 210 24.45 17.72 28.38
CA ALA A 210 25.06 19.02 28.68
C ALA A 210 24.38 20.15 27.86
N PRO A 211 24.20 21.35 28.43
CA PRO A 211 23.60 22.48 27.72
C PRO A 211 24.40 22.87 26.47
N LEU A 212 23.68 23.06 25.37
CA LEU A 212 24.21 23.43 24.07
C LEU A 212 23.71 24.82 23.71
N ALA A 213 24.64 25.74 23.44
CA ALA A 213 24.29 27.08 23.00
C ALA A 213 25.17 27.51 21.84
N TYR A 214 24.63 28.34 20.95
CA TYR A 214 25.44 28.84 19.84
C TYR A 214 26.60 29.70 20.34
N GLY A 215 27.81 29.41 19.85
CA GLY A 215 29.01 30.22 20.10
C GLY A 215 30.24 29.42 20.52
N ARG A 216 31.40 30.11 20.57
CA ARG A 216 32.69 29.49 20.88
C ARG A 216 32.68 28.81 22.25
N GLY A 217 32.99 27.52 22.29
CA GLY A 217 33.10 26.72 23.52
C GLY A 217 31.76 26.22 24.08
N LYS A 218 30.63 26.50 23.42
CA LYS A 218 29.28 26.19 23.92
C LYS A 218 28.62 24.96 23.28
N GLY A 219 29.39 24.17 22.52
CA GLY A 219 28.99 22.85 22.02
C GLY A 219 28.12 22.81 20.76
N LEU A 220 27.45 23.91 20.41
CA LEU A 220 26.62 24.02 19.21
C LEU A 220 27.33 24.78 18.10
N TYR A 221 27.65 24.09 17.01
CA TYR A 221 28.27 24.69 15.83
C TYR A 221 27.24 25.30 14.87
N ARG A 222 26.16 24.56 14.61
CA ARG A 222 25.04 24.93 13.72
C ARG A 222 23.75 24.29 14.23
N LEU A 223 22.63 24.98 14.04
CA LEU A 223 21.30 24.51 14.38
C LEU A 223 20.40 24.70 13.16
N ASP A 224 19.95 23.62 12.53
CA ASP A 224 19.05 23.69 11.38
C ASP A 224 17.64 23.33 11.84
N ARG A 225 16.68 24.26 11.74
CA ARG A 225 15.26 23.98 12.04
C ARG A 225 14.59 23.34 10.83
N LYS A 226 13.88 22.23 11.04
CA LYS A 226 13.10 21.50 10.04
C LYS A 226 11.64 21.40 10.48
N SER A 227 10.69 21.69 9.59
CA SER A 227 9.28 21.40 9.85
C SER A 227 9.05 19.89 9.75
N ILE A 228 8.38 19.30 10.75
CA ILE A 228 8.03 17.88 10.75
C ILE A 228 6.63 17.66 10.14
N SER A 229 5.78 18.68 10.15
CA SER A 229 4.41 18.62 9.63
C SER A 229 4.01 19.93 8.96
N ASN A 230 3.11 19.85 7.98
CA ASN A 230 2.44 21.01 7.40
C ASN A 230 1.11 21.31 8.14
N GLU A 231 0.78 20.56 9.18
CA GLU A 231 -0.39 20.83 10.02
C GLU A 231 -0.22 22.13 10.80
N ASN A 232 -1.27 22.95 10.79
CA ASN A 232 -1.32 24.15 11.61
C ASN A 232 -1.27 23.79 13.10
N VAL A 233 -0.54 24.59 13.87
CA VAL A 233 -0.51 24.54 15.33
C VAL A 233 -1.93 24.73 15.86
N LYS A 234 -2.36 23.88 16.80
CA LYS A 234 -3.72 23.91 17.37
C LYS A 234 -3.74 24.85 18.56
N THR A 235 -4.18 26.08 18.31
CA THR A 235 -4.17 27.16 19.31
C THR A 235 -5.43 27.17 20.19
N ILE A 236 -6.46 26.41 19.80
CA ILE A 236 -7.71 26.22 20.54
C ILE A 236 -7.99 24.72 20.61
N LEU A 237 -8.18 24.19 21.83
CA LEU A 237 -8.46 22.78 22.06
C LEU A 237 -9.76 22.61 22.83
N THR A 238 -10.74 21.93 22.23
CA THR A 238 -11.93 21.45 22.93
C THR A 238 -11.59 20.13 23.63
N VAL A 239 -11.79 20.07 24.94
CA VAL A 239 -11.43 18.91 25.76
C VAL A 239 -12.70 18.24 26.26
N LEU A 240 -12.86 16.95 26.00
CA LEU A 240 -14.02 16.16 26.40
C LEU A 240 -13.55 14.87 27.09
N GLY A 241 -14.23 14.45 28.13
CA GLY A 241 -14.00 13.16 28.78
C GLY A 241 -14.91 12.05 28.24
N SER A 242 -15.04 10.99 29.02
CA SER A 242 -15.90 9.86 28.73
C SER A 242 -17.39 10.25 28.69
N SER A 243 -18.18 9.46 27.97
CA SER A 243 -19.65 9.50 28.03
C SER A 243 -20.23 8.63 29.16
N LYS A 244 -19.38 7.88 29.89
CA LYS A 244 -19.80 6.95 30.93
C LYS A 244 -19.87 7.60 32.31
N ASN A 245 -20.65 6.99 33.21
CA ASN A 245 -20.82 7.36 34.62
C ASN A 245 -21.31 8.81 34.88
N LEU A 246 -22.01 9.39 33.91
CA LEU A 246 -22.64 10.70 34.09
C LEU A 246 -24.01 10.54 34.77
N PRO A 247 -24.37 11.39 35.73
CA PRO A 247 -25.66 11.29 36.40
C PRO A 247 -26.81 11.62 35.46
N GLN A 248 -27.97 11.01 35.72
CA GLN A 248 -29.21 11.32 35.00
C GLN A 248 -29.58 12.79 35.23
N GLY A 249 -29.46 13.63 34.19
CA GLY A 249 -29.69 15.08 34.28
C GLY A 249 -28.43 15.95 34.16
N TYR A 250 -27.24 15.39 33.93
CA TYR A 250 -26.00 16.15 33.68
C TYR A 250 -26.11 17.16 32.52
N GLY A 251 -27.07 16.99 31.61
CA GLY A 251 -27.37 17.96 30.55
C GLY A 251 -26.44 17.91 29.34
N LYS A 252 -25.31 17.19 29.42
CA LYS A 252 -24.36 16.96 28.33
C LYS A 252 -24.17 15.48 28.04
N GLN A 253 -23.67 15.14 26.84
CA GLN A 253 -23.44 13.75 26.42
C GLN A 253 -22.09 13.18 26.88
N ARG A 254 -21.16 14.02 27.32
CA ARG A 254 -19.80 13.68 27.76
C ARG A 254 -19.40 14.56 28.93
N LEU A 255 -18.47 14.09 29.75
CA LEU A 255 -17.82 14.92 30.76
C LEU A 255 -17.15 16.13 30.06
N GLU A 256 -17.45 17.33 30.53
CA GLU A 256 -16.89 18.59 30.05
C GLU A 256 -16.05 19.19 31.19
N LEU A 257 -15.05 20.02 30.86
CA LEU A 257 -14.31 20.80 31.86
C LEU A 257 -15.27 21.68 32.67
N ASP A 258 -14.83 22.10 33.86
CA ASP A 258 -15.58 23.04 34.68
C ASP A 258 -15.86 24.32 33.88
N GLU A 259 -17.14 24.57 33.60
CA GLU A 259 -17.61 25.69 32.78
C GLU A 259 -17.27 27.05 33.39
N THR A 260 -17.07 27.13 34.72
CA THR A 260 -16.68 28.37 35.40
C THR A 260 -15.24 28.77 35.11
N LEU A 261 -14.37 27.79 34.84
CA LEU A 261 -12.94 27.98 34.56
C LEU A 261 -12.64 27.90 33.06
N TYR A 262 -13.36 27.03 32.34
CA TYR A 262 -13.16 26.73 30.92
C TYR A 262 -14.49 26.80 30.16
N PRO A 263 -15.00 28.01 29.87
CA PRO A 263 -16.25 28.18 29.14
C PRO A 263 -16.24 27.41 27.81
N GLY A 264 -17.27 26.60 27.59
CA GLY A 264 -17.38 25.75 26.39
C GLY A 264 -16.42 24.56 26.35
N SER A 265 -15.78 24.21 27.48
CA SER A 265 -14.80 23.13 27.59
C SER A 265 -13.58 23.34 26.69
N ILE A 266 -13.10 24.58 26.61
CA ILE A 266 -12.02 25.02 25.72
C ILE A 266 -10.80 25.46 26.51
N ILE A 267 -9.63 25.00 26.07
CA ILE A 267 -8.32 25.53 26.47
C ILE A 267 -7.73 26.30 25.29
N ALA A 268 -7.38 27.58 25.51
CA ALA A 268 -6.83 28.46 24.50
C ALA A 268 -5.91 29.53 25.11
N ASP A 269 -4.96 30.02 24.31
CA ASP A 269 -3.96 31.03 24.70
C ASP A 269 -3.97 32.14 23.64
N ASN A 270 -4.28 33.36 24.08
CA ASN A 270 -4.44 34.51 23.20
C ASN A 270 -3.14 34.91 22.50
N ASP A 271 -1.98 34.78 23.16
CA ASP A 271 -0.69 35.13 22.56
C ASP A 271 -0.34 34.14 21.44
N LYS A 272 -0.68 32.85 21.63
CA LYS A 272 -0.51 31.83 20.60
C LYS A 272 -1.49 32.00 19.44
N ILE A 273 -2.74 32.39 19.70
CA ILE A 273 -3.71 32.70 18.64
C ILE A 273 -3.25 33.90 17.80
N GLN A 274 -2.73 34.95 18.45
CA GLN A 274 -2.16 36.09 17.74
C GLN A 274 -0.92 35.71 16.92
N THR A 275 -0.11 34.77 17.40
CA THR A 275 1.14 34.35 16.75
C THR A 275 0.91 33.36 15.59
N PHE A 276 0.01 32.39 15.76
CA PHE A 276 -0.15 31.24 14.85
C PHE A 276 -1.53 31.16 14.16
N GLY A 277 -2.47 32.03 14.50
CA GLY A 277 -3.86 32.00 14.02
C GLY A 277 -4.76 31.13 14.89
N ALA A 278 -6.09 31.25 14.72
CA ALA A 278 -7.09 30.48 15.43
C ALA A 278 -7.34 29.14 14.74
N TRP A 279 -6.80 28.05 15.30
CA TRP A 279 -6.93 26.71 14.74
C TRP A 279 -7.41 25.74 15.80
N ASN A 280 -8.55 25.10 15.53
CA ASN A 280 -9.24 24.23 16.46
C ASN A 280 -8.78 22.77 16.33
N ASP A 281 -8.86 22.06 17.45
CA ASP A 281 -8.77 20.60 17.55
C ASP A 281 -9.66 20.09 18.70
N VAL A 282 -9.96 18.80 18.69
CA VAL A 282 -10.76 18.15 19.74
C VAL A 282 -9.96 17.01 20.37
N TYR A 283 -9.83 17.06 21.70
CA TYR A 283 -9.23 16.00 22.50
C TYR A 283 -10.31 15.27 23.30
N ILE A 284 -10.44 13.96 23.07
CA ILE A 284 -11.37 13.11 23.80
C ILE A 284 -10.57 12.13 24.67
N ALA A 285 -10.67 12.29 25.98
CA ALA A 285 -10.09 11.39 26.98
C ALA A 285 -11.15 10.38 27.45
N GLU A 286 -11.35 9.31 26.67
CA GLU A 286 -12.37 8.29 26.95
C GLU A 286 -12.16 7.54 28.28
N ASP A 287 -10.93 7.56 28.80
CA ASP A 287 -10.51 6.93 30.05
C ASP A 287 -10.72 7.80 31.29
N ILE A 288 -11.05 9.09 31.11
CA ILE A 288 -11.35 10.02 32.21
C ILE A 288 -12.86 10.13 32.37
N MET A 289 -13.37 9.63 33.49
CA MET A 289 -14.79 9.61 33.84
C MET A 289 -14.97 9.79 35.35
N PRO A 290 -16.17 10.20 35.82
CA PRO A 290 -16.50 10.12 37.24
C PRO A 290 -16.44 8.66 37.70
N GLU A 291 -15.56 8.34 38.64
CA GLU A 291 -15.39 6.98 39.16
C GLU A 291 -14.98 7.00 40.63
N TYR A 292 -15.47 6.04 41.40
CA TYR A 292 -14.95 5.74 42.73
C TYR A 292 -13.82 4.71 42.63
N ARG A 293 -12.72 4.93 43.35
CA ARG A 293 -11.59 4.00 43.49
C ARG A 293 -11.44 3.63 44.96
N GLY A 294 -11.53 2.34 45.27
CA GLY A 294 -11.42 1.84 46.64
C GLY A 294 -10.43 0.67 46.77
N GLU A 295 -10.07 0.39 48.02
CA GLU A 295 -9.26 -0.76 48.44
C GLU A 295 -10.11 -1.68 49.33
N ILE A 296 -9.94 -2.99 49.17
CA ILE A 296 -10.53 -4.00 50.04
C ILE A 296 -9.75 -4.03 51.36
N LEU A 297 -10.37 -3.55 52.43
CA LEU A 297 -9.78 -3.56 53.77
C LEU A 297 -9.91 -4.90 54.48
N GLY A 298 -10.91 -5.70 54.10
CA GLY A 298 -11.17 -7.00 54.70
C GLY A 298 -12.18 -7.81 53.90
N VAL A 299 -12.14 -9.12 54.04
CA VAL A 299 -13.08 -10.04 53.38
C VAL A 299 -13.92 -10.79 54.41
N ASN A 300 -15.14 -11.17 54.04
CA ASN A 300 -15.96 -12.01 54.90
C ASN A 300 -15.59 -13.49 54.72
N THR A 301 -15.16 -14.14 55.81
CA THR A 301 -14.73 -15.55 55.78
C THR A 301 -15.88 -16.54 55.63
N GLU A 302 -17.12 -16.12 55.93
CA GLU A 302 -18.33 -16.97 55.82
C GLU A 302 -19.06 -16.77 54.48
N ASP A 303 -18.82 -15.64 53.80
CA ASP A 303 -19.46 -15.27 52.54
C ASP A 303 -18.43 -14.70 51.56
N LYS A 304 -18.03 -15.53 50.60
CA LYS A 304 -17.03 -15.23 49.56
C LYS A 304 -17.42 -14.09 48.60
N PHE A 305 -18.70 -13.69 48.58
CA PHE A 305 -19.19 -12.59 47.74
C PHE A 305 -19.14 -11.23 48.44
N THR A 306 -18.63 -11.18 49.67
CA THR A 306 -18.70 -9.99 50.52
C THR A 306 -17.31 -9.53 50.98
N PHE A 307 -17.07 -8.22 50.91
CA PHE A 307 -15.87 -7.57 51.44
C PHE A 307 -16.18 -6.17 52.01
N TYR A 308 -15.20 -5.54 52.64
CA TYR A 308 -15.29 -4.24 53.31
C TYR A 308 -14.33 -3.22 52.69
N CYS A 309 -14.77 -1.96 52.58
CA CYS A 309 -13.99 -0.84 52.02
C CYS A 309 -14.34 0.48 52.73
N GLU A 310 -13.61 1.57 52.43
CA GLU A 310 -13.92 2.92 52.92
C GLU A 310 -14.89 3.65 51.98
N LEU A 311 -16.14 3.19 51.92
CA LEU A 311 -17.20 3.87 51.17
C LEU A 311 -18.35 4.23 52.11
N ASP A 312 -18.71 5.51 52.21
CA ASP A 312 -19.75 6.02 53.10
C ASP A 312 -20.59 7.19 52.52
N ASP A 313 -20.26 7.67 51.33
CA ASP A 313 -20.78 8.92 50.75
C ASP A 313 -21.86 8.72 49.67
N PHE A 314 -22.03 7.51 49.14
CA PHE A 314 -23.15 7.13 48.27
C PHE A 314 -23.48 5.63 48.32
N ASP A 315 -24.67 5.25 47.82
CA ASP A 315 -25.08 3.84 47.68
C ASP A 315 -24.73 3.30 46.28
N PRO A 316 -23.78 2.36 46.15
CA PRO A 316 -23.37 1.77 44.89
C PRO A 316 -24.26 0.61 44.43
N THR A 317 -25.35 0.28 45.14
CA THR A 317 -26.20 -0.88 44.82
C THR A 317 -26.75 -0.79 43.40
N GLY A 318 -26.66 -1.89 42.64
CA GLY A 318 -26.99 -1.89 41.23
C GLY A 318 -25.96 -1.17 40.35
N GLY A 319 -24.73 -0.97 40.84
CA GLY A 319 -23.58 -0.61 40.03
C GLY A 319 -22.74 -1.80 39.59
N THR A 320 -21.73 -1.50 38.78
CA THR A 320 -20.73 -2.47 38.34
C THR A 320 -19.42 -2.22 39.08
N LEU A 321 -18.92 -3.23 39.75
CA LEU A 321 -17.63 -3.24 40.43
C LEU A 321 -16.58 -3.91 39.53
N ASN A 322 -15.59 -3.14 39.07
CA ASN A 322 -14.49 -3.67 38.27
C ASN A 322 -13.26 -3.86 39.16
N MET A 323 -12.77 -5.09 39.25
CA MET A 323 -11.55 -5.38 39.99
C MET A 323 -10.32 -4.91 39.21
N LEU A 324 -9.46 -4.13 39.85
CA LEU A 324 -8.25 -3.57 39.26
C LEU A 324 -7.00 -4.39 39.59
N THR A 325 -6.97 -5.05 40.75
CA THR A 325 -5.85 -5.89 41.20
C THR A 325 -6.37 -7.16 41.88
N GLY A 326 -5.46 -8.06 42.24
CA GLY A 326 -5.79 -9.34 42.86
C GLY A 326 -6.11 -10.44 41.86
N ASN A 327 -6.46 -11.62 42.38
CA ASN A 327 -6.75 -12.81 41.55
C ASN A 327 -8.05 -12.71 40.74
N LEU A 328 -8.84 -11.66 41.00
CA LEU A 328 -10.06 -11.35 40.28
C LEU A 328 -9.90 -10.12 39.36
N ALA A 329 -8.69 -9.59 39.18
CA ALA A 329 -8.42 -8.43 38.33
C ALA A 329 -8.99 -8.63 36.92
N GLY A 330 -9.65 -7.60 36.39
CA GLY A 330 -10.35 -7.63 35.10
C GLY A 330 -11.77 -8.21 35.15
N SER A 331 -12.21 -8.75 36.29
CA SER A 331 -13.60 -9.19 36.48
C SER A 331 -14.52 -8.02 36.82
N ASN A 332 -15.74 -8.05 36.26
CA ASN A 332 -16.77 -7.03 36.49
C ASN A 332 -17.96 -7.67 37.20
N PHE A 333 -18.18 -7.29 38.45
CA PHE A 333 -19.24 -7.82 39.30
C PHE A 333 -20.41 -6.85 39.39
N ARG A 334 -21.64 -7.37 39.43
CA ARG A 334 -22.80 -6.55 39.79
C ARG A 334 -22.85 -6.40 41.31
N ILE A 335 -23.10 -5.19 41.81
CA ILE A 335 -23.22 -4.95 43.25
C ILE A 335 -24.66 -5.27 43.69
N ALA A 336 -24.81 -6.32 44.49
CA ALA A 336 -26.10 -6.81 44.97
C ALA A 336 -26.63 -6.00 46.17
N ALA A 337 -25.75 -5.61 47.10
CA ALA A 337 -26.12 -4.87 48.29
C ALA A 337 -24.94 -4.07 48.87
N PHE A 338 -25.27 -2.99 49.58
CA PHE A 338 -24.32 -2.15 50.29
C PHE A 338 -24.81 -1.78 51.70
N ASN A 339 -23.88 -1.68 52.66
CA ASN A 339 -24.13 -1.14 53.99
C ASN A 339 -23.11 -0.05 54.33
N ALA A 340 -23.59 1.20 54.36
CA ALA A 340 -22.77 2.39 54.63
C ALA A 340 -22.17 2.43 56.04
N ALA A 341 -22.75 1.76 57.05
CA ALA A 341 -22.25 1.86 58.43
C ALA A 341 -20.88 1.20 58.62
N ASN A 342 -20.49 0.28 57.73
CA ASN A 342 -19.22 -0.44 57.77
C ASN A 342 -18.59 -0.63 56.38
N GLY A 343 -19.06 0.10 55.37
CA GLY A 343 -18.59 0.01 53.99
C GLY A 343 -18.62 -1.40 53.40
N LYS A 344 -19.61 -2.22 53.80
CA LYS A 344 -19.75 -3.61 53.38
C LYS A 344 -20.41 -3.68 51.99
N ILE A 345 -19.72 -4.27 51.03
CA ILE A 345 -20.20 -4.53 49.67
C ILE A 345 -20.43 -6.03 49.50
N THR A 346 -21.58 -6.40 48.93
CA THR A 346 -21.89 -7.76 48.50
C THR A 346 -22.12 -7.77 47.00
N VAL A 347 -21.44 -8.65 46.27
CA VAL A 347 -21.55 -8.78 44.81
C VAL A 347 -22.37 -10.00 44.39
N GLU A 348 -22.86 -9.98 43.15
CA GLU A 348 -23.47 -11.14 42.51
C GLU A 348 -22.42 -12.13 42.00
N GLU A 349 -22.82 -13.40 41.81
CA GLU A 349 -21.96 -14.41 41.19
C GLU A 349 -21.74 -14.10 39.71
N LEU A 350 -20.47 -14.08 39.29
CA LEU A 350 -20.10 -13.90 37.90
C LEU A 350 -19.74 -15.26 37.30
N VAL A 351 -20.44 -15.67 36.25
CA VAL A 351 -20.19 -16.92 35.51
C VAL A 351 -19.71 -16.58 34.10
N ASP A 352 -18.55 -17.11 33.71
CA ASP A 352 -18.00 -16.90 32.36
C ASP A 352 -18.63 -17.83 31.30
N SER A 353 -18.24 -17.64 30.03
CA SER A 353 -18.76 -18.43 28.90
C SER A 353 -18.37 -19.91 28.94
N SER A 354 -17.40 -20.29 29.78
CA SER A 354 -17.02 -21.68 30.05
C SER A 354 -17.80 -22.30 31.21
N GLY A 355 -18.65 -21.52 31.89
CA GLY A 355 -19.40 -21.93 33.07
C GLY A 355 -18.61 -21.82 34.37
N PHE A 356 -17.43 -21.18 34.35
CA PHE A 356 -16.61 -20.98 35.54
C PHE A 356 -17.13 -19.79 36.34
N ALA A 357 -17.43 -20.02 37.63
CA ALA A 357 -17.94 -19.01 38.54
C ALA A 357 -16.84 -18.37 39.38
N VAL A 358 -16.87 -17.05 39.53
CA VAL A 358 -16.04 -16.29 40.45
C VAL A 358 -16.90 -15.34 41.29
N PRO A 359 -16.54 -15.06 42.56
CA PRO A 359 -15.52 -15.75 43.36
C PRO A 359 -15.90 -17.21 43.69
N SER A 360 -14.93 -18.12 43.68
CA SER A 360 -15.17 -19.56 43.93
C SER A 360 -14.31 -20.13 45.05
N VAL A 361 -13.11 -20.60 44.71
CA VAL A 361 -12.12 -21.17 45.64
C VAL A 361 -10.77 -20.53 45.37
N ALA A 362 -9.87 -20.55 46.35
CA ALA A 362 -8.51 -20.03 46.18
C ALA A 362 -7.85 -20.64 44.92
N PRO A 363 -7.20 -19.83 44.06
CA PRO A 363 -6.87 -18.42 44.26
C PRO A 363 -7.99 -17.40 43.91
N TYR A 364 -9.10 -17.80 43.30
CA TYR A 364 -10.17 -16.94 42.76
C TYR A 364 -11.12 -16.38 43.83
N LEU A 365 -10.56 -15.69 44.81
CA LEU A 365 -11.25 -15.03 45.92
C LEU A 365 -10.76 -13.58 46.03
N PHE A 366 -11.59 -12.70 46.61
CA PHE A 366 -11.15 -11.39 47.04
C PHE A 366 -10.08 -11.52 48.13
N ALA A 367 -9.12 -10.59 48.17
CA ALA A 367 -8.12 -10.48 49.21
C ALA A 367 -8.02 -9.05 49.76
N THR A 368 -7.61 -8.92 51.01
CA THR A 368 -7.24 -7.61 51.59
C THR A 368 -6.09 -7.00 50.78
N GLY A 369 -6.22 -5.72 50.42
CA GLY A 369 -5.28 -4.99 49.58
C GLY A 369 -5.62 -4.99 48.09
N ASP A 370 -6.62 -5.76 47.65
CA ASP A 370 -7.12 -5.67 46.27
C ASP A 370 -7.83 -4.33 46.05
N THR A 371 -7.67 -3.75 44.87
CA THR A 371 -8.24 -2.45 44.49
C THR A 371 -9.32 -2.62 43.44
N PHE A 372 -10.31 -1.73 43.44
CA PHE A 372 -11.46 -1.80 42.54
C PHE A 372 -11.97 -0.40 42.15
N THR A 373 -12.76 -0.35 41.07
CA THR A 373 -13.58 0.81 40.72
C THR A 373 -15.05 0.46 40.74
N ILE A 374 -15.90 1.44 41.05
CA ILE A 374 -17.35 1.33 40.85
C ILE A 374 -17.76 2.23 39.69
N VAL A 375 -18.56 1.69 38.77
CA VAL A 375 -19.06 2.34 37.55
C VAL A 375 -20.54 2.00 37.31
N ASP A 376 -21.13 2.55 36.24
CA ASP A 376 -22.53 2.32 35.82
C ASP A 376 -23.60 2.76 36.85
N ILE A 377 -23.30 3.78 37.65
CA ILE A 377 -24.22 4.42 38.60
C ILE A 377 -24.11 5.94 38.51
N PRO A 378 -25.16 6.70 38.90
CA PRO A 378 -25.07 8.15 39.03
C PRO A 378 -24.06 8.51 40.13
N MET A 379 -22.94 9.14 39.76
CA MET A 379 -21.91 9.55 40.70
C MET A 379 -22.24 10.88 41.39
N PRO A 380 -21.94 11.06 42.69
CA PRO A 380 -22.05 12.34 43.37
C PRO A 380 -21.18 13.44 42.75
N GLN A 381 -21.54 14.70 43.02
CA GLN A 381 -20.87 15.88 42.46
C GLN A 381 -19.35 15.92 42.73
N ALA A 382 -18.89 15.47 43.90
CA ALA A 382 -17.47 15.45 44.24
C ALA A 382 -16.63 14.59 43.27
N TYR A 383 -17.16 13.46 42.79
CA TYR A 383 -16.47 12.61 41.81
C TYR A 383 -16.45 13.20 40.41
N ILE A 384 -17.48 13.99 40.08
CA ILE A 384 -17.52 14.76 38.83
C ILE A 384 -16.43 15.82 38.86
N GLU A 385 -16.31 16.58 39.95
CA GLU A 385 -15.26 17.61 40.11
C GLU A 385 -13.85 17.01 40.04
N ILE A 386 -13.62 15.86 40.68
CA ILE A 386 -12.33 15.13 40.58
C ILE A 386 -12.05 14.73 39.12
N ALA A 387 -13.05 14.20 38.42
CA ALA A 387 -12.89 13.80 37.02
C ALA A 387 -12.68 15.02 36.10
N GLN A 388 -13.35 16.15 36.36
CA GLN A 388 -13.15 17.41 35.63
C GLN A 388 -11.76 17.97 35.84
N GLN A 389 -11.23 17.89 37.07
CA GLN A 389 -9.86 18.29 37.38
C GLN A 389 -8.85 17.40 36.64
N ALA A 390 -9.01 16.07 36.67
CA ALA A 390 -8.17 15.15 35.91
C ALA A 390 -8.25 15.42 34.40
N LEU A 391 -9.45 15.74 33.89
CA LEU A 391 -9.68 16.11 32.49
C LEU A 391 -8.98 17.44 32.13
N ALA A 392 -8.98 18.42 33.05
CA ALA A 392 -8.28 19.69 32.87
C ALA A 392 -6.77 19.49 32.79
N GLU A 393 -6.20 18.65 33.66
CA GLU A 393 -4.77 18.32 33.65
C GLU A 393 -4.36 17.62 32.35
N ALA A 394 -5.12 16.60 31.93
CA ALA A 394 -4.89 15.89 30.67
C ALA A 394 -5.06 16.80 29.45
N GLY A 395 -6.10 17.63 29.46
CA GLY A 395 -6.37 18.64 28.44
C GLY A 395 -5.25 19.66 28.33
N GLN A 396 -4.72 20.16 29.45
CA GLN A 396 -3.63 21.12 29.49
C GLN A 396 -2.33 20.49 28.95
N ALA A 397 -2.03 19.25 29.33
CA ALA A 397 -0.87 18.52 28.80
C ALA A 397 -0.97 18.36 27.28
N ARG A 398 -2.15 17.94 26.78
CA ARG A 398 -2.42 17.84 25.35
C ARG A 398 -2.33 19.19 24.65
N TYR A 399 -2.88 20.24 25.25
CA TYR A 399 -2.84 21.60 24.71
C TYR A 399 -1.40 22.07 24.51
N LEU A 400 -0.54 21.91 25.52
CA LEU A 400 0.87 22.28 25.42
C LEU A 400 1.60 21.52 24.30
N GLU A 401 1.22 20.27 24.03
CA GLU A 401 1.77 19.46 22.94
C GLU A 401 1.39 20.03 21.56
N VAL A 402 0.11 20.33 21.35
CA VAL A 402 -0.44 20.70 20.03
C VAL A 402 -0.40 22.19 19.73
N SER A 403 -0.25 23.03 20.75
CA SER A 403 -0.21 24.50 20.65
C SER A 403 1.19 25.07 20.40
N GLN A 404 2.13 24.22 19.99
CA GLN A 404 3.47 24.63 19.58
C GLN A 404 3.82 24.09 18.18
N PRO A 405 4.66 24.82 17.40
CA PRO A 405 5.15 24.34 16.11
C PRO A 405 5.85 22.99 16.22
N ARG A 406 5.45 22.01 15.40
CA ARG A 406 6.10 20.70 15.31
C ARG A 406 7.39 20.80 14.49
N VAL A 407 8.48 21.12 15.19
CA VAL A 407 9.80 21.33 14.59
C VAL A 407 10.80 20.30 15.10
N ALA A 408 11.66 19.84 14.19
CA ALA A 408 12.88 19.12 14.51
C ALA A 408 14.04 20.10 14.38
N TYR A 409 15.10 19.85 15.14
CA TYR A 409 16.36 20.55 14.99
C TYR A 409 17.46 19.55 14.67
N ASN A 410 18.21 19.84 13.59
CA ASN A 410 19.50 19.22 13.39
C ASN A 410 20.55 19.98 14.19
N VAL A 411 21.13 19.30 15.18
CA VAL A 411 22.10 19.83 16.13
C VAL A 411 23.49 19.42 15.65
N ALA A 412 24.23 20.34 15.04
CA ALA A 412 25.63 20.07 14.69
C ALA A 412 26.50 20.18 15.97
N LEU A 413 26.72 19.04 16.61
CA LEU A 413 27.55 18.91 17.82
C LEU A 413 29.02 19.14 17.50
N HIS A 414 29.68 19.99 18.28
CA HIS A 414 31.12 20.18 18.15
C HIS A 414 31.90 19.06 18.86
N SER A 415 32.71 18.29 18.12
CA SER A 415 33.43 17.11 18.63
C SER A 415 34.29 17.37 19.88
N ARG A 416 35.06 18.46 19.90
CA ARG A 416 35.86 18.85 21.09
C ARG A 416 35.03 19.09 22.36
N PHE A 417 33.79 19.57 22.21
CA PHE A 417 32.89 19.78 23.34
C PHE A 417 32.38 18.45 23.89
N VAL A 418 31.97 17.53 23.00
CA VAL A 418 31.58 16.17 23.39
C VAL A 418 32.73 15.47 24.13
N LYS A 419 33.96 15.61 23.60
CA LYS A 419 35.17 15.04 24.23
C LYS A 419 35.44 15.61 25.62
N SER A 420 35.24 16.92 25.85
CA SER A 420 35.55 17.56 27.14
C SER A 420 34.52 17.31 28.24
N HIS A 421 33.28 16.97 27.90
CA HIS A 421 32.19 16.79 28.87
C HIS A 421 32.04 15.36 29.41
N GLY A 422 32.90 14.43 28.99
CA GLY A 422 33.01 13.08 29.56
C GLY A 422 31.86 12.12 29.25
N SER A 423 30.68 12.62 28.88
CA SER A 423 29.51 11.82 28.50
C SER A 423 29.16 12.01 27.03
N ARG A 424 28.96 10.89 26.32
CA ARG A 424 28.48 10.91 24.93
C ARG A 424 26.97 11.18 24.87
N PRO A 425 26.47 11.89 23.86
CA PRO A 425 25.03 12.01 23.61
C PRO A 425 24.43 10.63 23.37
N ARG A 426 23.22 10.39 23.90
CA ARG A 426 22.43 9.17 23.67
C ARG A 426 21.03 9.54 23.22
N VAL A 427 20.43 8.71 22.37
CA VAL A 427 19.01 8.87 21.99
C VAL A 427 18.12 8.77 23.22
N GLY A 428 17.01 9.49 23.21
CA GLY A 428 16.09 9.65 24.33
C GLY A 428 16.46 10.77 25.29
N MET A 429 17.75 11.14 25.42
CA MET A 429 18.15 12.20 26.34
C MET A 429 17.59 13.57 25.93
N TYR A 430 17.28 14.41 26.90
CA TYR A 430 16.88 15.80 26.66
C TYR A 430 18.10 16.69 26.49
N PHE A 431 18.15 17.47 25.42
CA PHE A 431 19.24 18.38 25.09
C PHE A 431 18.75 19.81 25.36
N PRO A 432 19.27 20.50 26.39
CA PRO A 432 19.01 21.92 26.56
C PRO A 432 19.67 22.68 25.42
N ILE A 433 18.88 23.25 24.50
CA ILE A 433 19.37 24.01 23.35
C ILE A 433 18.96 25.48 23.45
N SER A 434 19.92 26.37 23.21
CA SER A 434 19.70 27.82 23.24
C SER A 434 20.32 28.53 22.04
N ASP A 435 19.49 29.16 21.22
CA ASP A 435 19.90 30.04 20.10
C ASP A 435 18.92 31.21 19.95
N ALA A 436 19.38 32.40 20.36
CA ALA A 436 18.59 33.63 20.34
C ALA A 436 18.09 34.02 18.94
N ARG A 437 18.79 33.63 17.85
CA ARG A 437 18.39 33.99 16.47
C ARG A 437 17.17 33.21 16.02
N TYR A 438 17.03 31.98 16.50
CA TYR A 438 15.86 31.13 16.25
C TYR A 438 14.78 31.30 17.32
N GLY A 439 15.04 32.08 18.38
CA GLY A 439 14.13 32.24 19.52
C GLY A 439 13.91 30.93 20.27
N VAL A 440 14.93 30.07 20.33
CA VAL A 440 14.85 28.75 20.99
C VAL A 440 15.64 28.81 22.28
N ASP A 441 15.00 28.48 23.38
CA ASP A 441 15.63 28.28 24.69
C ASP A 441 14.84 27.23 25.47
N LYS A 442 15.10 25.95 25.18
CA LYS A 442 14.34 24.83 25.76
C LYS A 442 15.10 23.51 25.68
N ALA A 443 14.67 22.53 26.46
CA ALA A 443 15.16 21.16 26.39
C ALA A 443 14.35 20.34 25.38
N VAL A 444 15.04 19.74 24.40
CA VAL A 444 14.42 18.99 23.30
C VAL A 444 14.95 17.56 23.27
N GLN A 445 14.10 16.56 23.06
CA GLN A 445 14.50 15.15 23.12
C GLN A 445 15.33 14.73 21.91
N CYS A 446 16.45 14.04 22.11
CA CYS A 446 17.27 13.48 21.04
C CYS A 446 16.61 12.24 20.42
N VAL A 447 16.22 12.34 19.15
CA VAL A 447 15.50 11.28 18.43
C VAL A 447 16.39 10.45 17.54
N THR A 448 17.44 11.03 16.95
CA THR A 448 18.37 10.31 16.07
C THR A 448 19.81 10.75 16.32
N LEU A 449 20.73 9.79 16.33
CA LEU A 449 22.17 10.02 16.29
C LEU A 449 22.77 9.17 15.16
N GLU A 450 23.61 9.77 14.31
CA GLU A 450 24.38 9.05 13.30
C GLU A 450 25.85 9.44 13.36
N ARG A 451 26.71 8.46 13.09
CA ARG A 451 28.16 8.61 13.06
C ARG A 451 28.76 7.81 11.92
N ASN A 452 29.86 8.33 11.38
CA ASN A 452 30.80 7.55 10.57
C ASN A 452 31.91 7.03 11.49
N LEU A 453 31.95 5.71 11.72
CA LEU A 453 32.93 5.09 12.62
C LEU A 453 34.36 5.05 12.04
N LEU A 454 34.53 5.38 10.75
CA LEU A 454 35.83 5.56 10.09
C LEU A 454 36.30 7.02 10.07
N ALA A 455 35.52 7.97 10.62
CA ALA A 455 35.93 9.37 10.70
C ALA A 455 37.22 9.53 11.52
N GLN A 456 38.05 10.51 11.15
CA GLN A 456 39.31 10.78 11.84
C GLN A 456 39.08 11.24 13.29
N ASP A 457 37.99 11.98 13.53
CA ASP A 457 37.57 12.40 14.85
C ASP A 457 36.46 11.47 15.37
N GLU A 458 36.81 10.61 16.34
CA GLU A 458 35.87 9.66 16.93
C GLU A 458 34.72 10.33 17.69
N TYR A 459 34.78 11.64 17.97
CA TYR A 459 33.70 12.39 18.62
C TYR A 459 32.82 13.17 17.64
N GLU A 460 33.02 12.99 16.33
CA GLU A 460 32.20 13.58 15.28
C GLU A 460 30.89 12.79 15.11
N TYR A 461 29.77 13.53 15.09
CA TYR A 461 28.45 13.02 14.74
C TYR A 461 28.05 13.61 13.40
N THR A 462 27.73 12.74 12.44
CA THR A 462 27.29 13.15 11.10
C THR A 462 25.86 13.66 11.12
N ASN A 463 25.05 13.19 12.08
CA ASN A 463 23.70 13.66 12.32
C ASN A 463 23.37 13.59 13.82
N CYS A 464 22.74 14.64 14.34
CA CYS A 464 22.08 14.60 15.64
C CYS A 464 20.77 15.36 15.49
N GLU A 465 19.65 14.66 15.60
CA GLU A 465 18.32 15.25 15.48
C GLU A 465 17.65 15.26 16.85
N VAL A 466 17.10 16.41 17.22
CA VAL A 466 16.27 16.58 18.42
C VAL A 466 14.88 17.06 18.01
N ALA A 467 13.83 16.54 18.63
CA ALA A 467 12.44 16.93 18.36
C ALA A 467 11.61 17.02 19.65
N ASP A 468 10.63 17.94 19.66
CA ASP A 468 9.82 18.24 20.85
C ASP A 468 8.74 17.17 21.11
N ASN A 469 8.16 16.62 20.05
CA ASN A 469 7.05 15.68 20.12
C ASN A 469 7.35 14.48 19.22
N VAL A 470 7.45 13.30 19.83
CA VAL A 470 7.58 12.03 19.13
C VAL A 470 6.18 11.47 18.86
N VAL A 471 5.36 12.23 18.12
CA VAL A 471 4.03 11.77 17.68
C VAL A 471 4.25 10.90 16.45
N GLU A 472 4.11 9.60 16.65
CA GLU A 472 4.60 8.52 15.78
C GLU A 472 6.10 8.64 15.52
N THR A 473 6.89 7.82 16.22
CA THR A 473 8.31 7.68 15.90
C THR A 473 8.43 7.41 14.41
N LEU A 474 9.47 7.96 13.77
CA LEU A 474 9.88 7.50 12.44
C LEU A 474 9.99 5.97 12.42
N GLY A 475 10.21 5.29 13.56
CA GLY A 475 10.11 3.84 13.74
C GLY A 475 8.69 3.25 13.59
N ALA A 476 7.64 3.86 14.14
CA ALA A 476 6.24 3.46 13.91
C ALA A 476 5.80 3.76 12.48
N LYS A 477 6.27 4.88 11.92
CA LYS A 477 6.01 5.27 10.53
C LYS A 477 6.81 4.45 9.52
N ILE A 478 8.08 4.11 9.80
CA ILE A 478 8.91 3.17 9.03
C ILE A 478 8.39 1.77 9.21
N TYR A 479 7.88 1.37 10.39
CA TYR A 479 7.27 0.07 10.56
C TYR A 479 5.96 -0.03 9.75
N LYS A 480 5.06 0.97 9.85
CA LYS A 480 3.87 1.08 8.97
C LYS A 480 4.25 1.15 7.50
N GLN A 481 5.20 2.00 7.10
CA GLN A 481 5.65 2.12 5.70
C GLN A 481 6.46 0.91 5.22
N SER A 482 7.21 0.22 6.08
CA SER A 482 7.96 -0.99 5.73
C SER A 482 7.05 -2.20 5.69
N LYS A 483 5.97 -2.22 6.49
CA LYS A 483 4.90 -3.20 6.37
C LYS A 483 3.97 -2.88 5.23
N GLU A 484 3.69 -1.63 4.91
CA GLU A 484 3.01 -1.23 3.68
C GLU A 484 3.90 -1.53 2.48
N ALA A 485 5.22 -1.34 2.57
CA ALA A 485 6.20 -1.65 1.52
C ALA A 485 6.48 -3.16 1.39
N GLN A 486 6.47 -3.94 2.48
CA GLN A 486 6.60 -5.41 2.48
C GLN A 486 5.26 -6.09 2.18
N ALA A 487 4.14 -5.50 2.60
CA ALA A 487 2.82 -5.86 2.12
C ALA A 487 2.74 -5.53 0.65
N LEU A 488 3.21 -4.37 0.19
CA LEU A 488 3.38 -4.05 -1.24
C LEU A 488 4.34 -5.02 -1.91
N LEU A 489 5.46 -5.46 -1.32
CA LEU A 489 6.39 -6.40 -1.94
C LEU A 489 5.85 -7.83 -2.00
N LYS A 490 5.11 -8.25 -0.96
CA LYS A 490 4.43 -9.55 -0.84
C LYS A 490 3.13 -9.57 -1.67
N HIS A 491 2.46 -8.43 -1.83
CA HIS A 491 1.35 -8.20 -2.76
C HIS A 491 1.86 -8.01 -4.20
N LEU A 492 3.04 -7.44 -4.43
CA LEU A 492 3.67 -7.38 -5.75
C LEU A 492 4.18 -8.76 -6.20
N GLY A 493 4.45 -9.65 -5.25
CA GLY A 493 4.76 -11.06 -5.49
C GLY A 493 3.55 -12.02 -5.48
N ALA A 494 2.36 -11.61 -5.02
CA ALA A 494 1.23 -12.54 -4.89
C ALA A 494 -0.21 -11.96 -5.03
N THR A 495 -0.45 -10.64 -5.09
CA THR A 495 -1.80 -10.09 -5.39
C THR A 495 -1.75 -8.57 -5.59
N ARG A 496 -1.96 -8.10 -6.83
CA ARG A 496 -2.22 -6.69 -7.14
C ARG A 496 -3.44 -6.14 -6.37
N LEU A 497 -3.40 -4.84 -6.07
CA LEU A 497 -4.39 -3.99 -5.37
C LEU A 497 -5.82 -4.52 -5.28
N THR A 498 -6.35 -4.64 -4.05
CA THR A 498 -7.79 -4.49 -3.80
C THR A 498 -8.03 -3.47 -2.68
N THR A 499 -8.11 -2.20 -3.06
CA THR A 499 -8.92 -1.22 -2.32
C THR A 499 -10.33 -1.79 -2.18
N PRO A 500 -11.04 -1.66 -1.04
CA PRO A 500 -12.40 -2.17 -0.90
C PRO A 500 -13.33 -1.53 -1.96
N THR A 501 -13.62 -2.24 -3.04
CA THR A 501 -14.41 -1.76 -4.20
C THR A 501 -15.82 -1.31 -3.82
N SER A 502 -16.36 -1.79 -2.69
CA SER A 502 -17.65 -1.38 -2.12
C SER A 502 -17.69 0.09 -1.70
N SER A 503 -16.62 0.60 -1.09
CA SER A 503 -16.50 2.02 -0.72
C SER A 503 -16.40 2.92 -1.95
N LEU A 504 -15.67 2.49 -2.98
CA LEU A 504 -15.49 3.20 -4.25
C LEU A 504 -16.79 3.27 -5.06
N GLN A 505 -17.56 2.19 -5.06
CA GLN A 505 -18.89 2.14 -5.67
C GLN A 505 -19.87 3.12 -4.99
N GLY A 506 -19.82 3.19 -3.65
CA GLY A 506 -20.61 4.14 -2.87
C GLY A 506 -20.29 5.59 -3.23
N THR A 507 -19.00 5.95 -3.26
CA THR A 507 -18.55 7.30 -3.65
C THR A 507 -18.93 7.67 -5.08
N ALA A 508 -18.81 6.74 -6.04
CA ALA A 508 -19.18 6.98 -7.43
C ALA A 508 -20.69 7.23 -7.58
N ARG A 509 -21.54 6.45 -6.88
CA ARG A 509 -23.00 6.65 -6.89
C ARG A 509 -23.41 7.98 -6.26
N THR A 510 -22.81 8.35 -5.13
CA THR A 510 -23.12 9.63 -4.47
C THR A 510 -22.74 10.82 -5.34
N ALA A 511 -21.56 10.77 -5.98
CA ALA A 511 -21.13 11.82 -6.90
C ALA A 511 -22.05 11.90 -8.14
N GLN A 512 -22.47 10.77 -8.69
CA GLN A 512 -23.43 10.72 -9.80
C GLN A 512 -24.79 11.31 -9.42
N SER A 513 -25.33 10.98 -8.24
CA SER A 513 -26.59 11.55 -7.77
C SER A 513 -26.49 13.07 -7.55
N ALA A 514 -25.35 13.57 -7.06
CA ALA A 514 -25.12 15.00 -6.89
C ALA A 514 -25.04 15.74 -8.25
N ALA A 515 -24.39 15.14 -9.25
CA ALA A 515 -24.32 15.69 -10.61
C ALA A 515 -25.70 15.76 -11.28
N VAL A 516 -26.51 14.71 -11.15
CA VAL A 516 -27.88 14.68 -11.68
C VAL A 516 -28.75 15.75 -11.02
N ALA A 517 -28.71 15.86 -9.69
CA ALA A 517 -29.48 16.88 -8.97
C ALA A 517 -29.07 18.31 -9.35
N ALA A 518 -27.77 18.55 -9.57
CA ALA A 518 -27.28 19.84 -10.04
C ALA A 518 -27.72 20.15 -11.48
N ALA A 519 -27.73 19.15 -12.38
CA ALA A 519 -28.22 19.29 -13.75
C ALA A 519 -29.74 19.57 -13.80
N GLU A 520 -30.53 18.91 -12.96
CA GLU A 520 -31.97 19.16 -12.82
C GLU A 520 -32.25 20.58 -12.29
N ALA A 521 -31.45 21.07 -11.35
CA ALA A 521 -31.55 22.44 -10.84
C ALA A 521 -31.26 23.49 -11.93
N VAL A 522 -30.28 23.23 -12.81
CA VAL A 522 -30.02 24.07 -13.98
C VAL A 522 -31.22 24.10 -14.91
N ALA A 523 -31.79 22.93 -15.25
CA ALA A 523 -32.96 22.86 -16.14
C ALA A 523 -34.18 23.61 -15.56
N ALA A 524 -34.40 23.52 -14.25
CA ALA A 524 -35.47 24.25 -13.58
C ALA A 524 -35.26 25.78 -13.61
N LEU A 525 -34.02 26.24 -13.38
CA LEU A 525 -33.67 27.66 -13.47
C LEU A 525 -33.71 28.19 -14.91
N GLU A 526 -33.41 27.37 -15.92
CA GLU A 526 -33.58 27.74 -17.33
C GLU A 526 -35.05 27.96 -17.69
N ALA A 527 -35.94 27.07 -17.21
CA ALA A 527 -37.38 27.22 -17.40
C ALA A 527 -37.93 28.47 -16.70
N GLU A 528 -37.45 28.75 -15.48
CA GLU A 528 -37.84 29.94 -14.72
C GLU A 528 -37.32 31.23 -15.37
N ALA A 529 -36.09 31.22 -15.88
CA ALA A 529 -35.53 32.34 -16.62
C ALA A 529 -36.34 32.65 -17.88
N ALA A 530 -36.75 31.62 -18.63
CA ALA A 530 -37.58 31.76 -19.81
C ALA A 530 -38.98 32.33 -19.47
N ARG A 531 -39.58 31.89 -18.35
CA ARG A 531 -40.87 32.40 -17.87
C ARG A 531 -40.79 33.88 -17.46
N ILE A 532 -39.79 34.24 -16.66
CA ILE A 532 -39.59 35.62 -16.20
C ILE A 532 -39.33 36.56 -17.40
N ALA A 533 -38.54 36.12 -18.37
CA ALA A 533 -38.34 36.89 -19.59
C ALA A 533 -39.65 37.06 -20.37
N ALA A 534 -40.42 36.00 -20.58
CA ALA A 534 -41.69 36.07 -21.30
C ALA A 534 -42.71 37.00 -20.62
N GLU A 535 -42.77 37.01 -19.30
CA GLU A 535 -43.63 37.91 -18.51
C GLU A 535 -43.20 39.37 -18.62
N ALA A 536 -41.90 39.63 -18.51
CA ALA A 536 -41.33 40.98 -18.57
C ALA A 536 -41.41 41.64 -19.96
N TYR A 537 -41.54 40.85 -21.03
CA TYR A 537 -41.71 41.37 -22.40
C TYR A 537 -43.17 41.38 -22.88
N ALA A 538 -44.14 41.01 -22.02
CA ALA A 538 -45.52 40.77 -22.43
C ALA A 538 -46.32 42.04 -22.78
N ASP A 539 -46.00 43.18 -22.16
CA ASP A 539 -46.68 44.47 -22.39
C ASP A 539 -45.90 45.41 -23.34
N GLY A 540 -44.73 44.96 -23.82
CA GLY A 540 -43.87 45.69 -24.73
C GLY A 540 -43.07 46.84 -24.09
N ILE A 541 -43.10 47.01 -22.76
CA ILE A 541 -42.36 48.05 -22.03
C ILE A 541 -41.59 47.39 -20.87
N LEU A 542 -40.27 47.35 -20.96
CA LEU A 542 -39.43 46.78 -19.90
C LEU A 542 -39.20 47.82 -18.78
N SER A 543 -39.79 47.61 -17.61
CA SER A 543 -39.52 48.44 -16.43
C SER A 543 -38.15 48.13 -15.80
N ASP A 544 -37.61 49.08 -15.03
CA ASP A 544 -36.36 48.89 -14.28
C ASP A 544 -36.41 47.68 -13.33
N GLU A 545 -37.60 47.39 -12.80
CA GLU A 545 -37.83 46.28 -11.86
C GLU A 545 -37.87 44.91 -12.58
N GLU A 546 -38.42 44.86 -13.79
CA GLU A 546 -38.40 43.67 -14.65
C GLU A 546 -37.00 43.39 -15.20
N ALA A 547 -36.27 44.43 -15.58
CA ALA A 547 -34.86 44.33 -15.98
C ALA A 547 -33.98 43.77 -14.84
N ALA A 548 -34.21 44.22 -13.61
CA ALA A 548 -33.51 43.71 -12.43
C ALA A 548 -33.82 42.23 -12.14
N ARG A 549 -35.08 41.81 -12.32
CA ARG A 549 -35.50 40.40 -12.14
C ARG A 549 -34.90 39.46 -13.19
N ILE A 550 -34.81 39.91 -14.44
CA ILE A 550 -34.12 39.16 -15.52
C ILE A 550 -32.62 39.02 -15.19
N ALA A 551 -31.97 40.09 -14.74
CA ALA A 551 -30.55 40.07 -14.38
C ALA A 551 -30.26 39.14 -13.19
N ASP A 552 -31.10 39.16 -12.16
CA ASP A 552 -30.98 38.29 -10.98
C ASP A 552 -31.13 36.80 -11.34
N VAL A 553 -32.12 36.44 -12.16
CA VAL A 553 -32.31 35.03 -12.55
C VAL A 553 -31.20 34.54 -13.49
N ALA A 554 -30.66 35.42 -14.34
CA ALA A 554 -29.52 35.12 -15.21
C ALA A 554 -28.21 34.90 -14.42
N ALA A 555 -27.99 35.68 -13.35
CA ALA A 555 -26.86 35.48 -12.43
C ALA A 555 -26.96 34.14 -11.70
N LYS A 556 -28.14 33.84 -11.13
CA LYS A 556 -28.40 32.55 -10.45
C LYS A 556 -28.25 31.34 -11.37
N LEU A 557 -28.71 31.47 -12.63
CA LEU A 557 -28.52 30.43 -13.63
C LEU A 557 -27.04 30.21 -13.98
N THR A 558 -26.24 31.28 -14.00
CA THR A 558 -24.79 31.20 -14.25
C THR A 558 -24.07 30.47 -13.13
N GLU A 559 -24.37 30.81 -11.88
CA GLU A 559 -23.82 30.13 -10.69
C GLU A 559 -24.23 28.65 -10.66
N ALA A 560 -25.50 28.34 -10.96
CA ALA A 560 -26.00 26.98 -11.01
C ALA A 560 -25.31 26.13 -12.09
N LYS A 561 -25.02 26.71 -13.27
CA LYS A 561 -24.27 26.03 -14.35
C LYS A 561 -22.82 25.73 -13.96
N GLN A 562 -22.14 26.68 -13.32
CA GLN A 562 -20.77 26.47 -12.82
C GLN A 562 -20.74 25.38 -11.74
N TYR A 563 -21.72 25.39 -10.84
CA TYR A 563 -21.87 24.35 -9.83
C TYR A 563 -22.14 22.97 -10.46
N ALA A 564 -23.04 22.88 -11.44
CA ALA A 564 -23.33 21.63 -12.15
C ALA A 564 -22.12 21.07 -12.91
N ALA A 565 -21.33 21.93 -13.56
CA ALA A 565 -20.09 21.52 -14.22
C ALA A 565 -19.08 20.93 -13.21
N ALA A 566 -18.89 21.59 -12.06
CA ALA A 566 -18.00 21.10 -11.00
C ALA A 566 -18.47 19.75 -10.41
N GLN A 567 -19.78 19.55 -10.25
CA GLN A 567 -20.32 18.27 -9.78
C GLN A 567 -20.17 17.15 -10.83
N ALA A 568 -20.29 17.47 -12.13
CA ALA A 568 -20.09 16.51 -13.20
C ALA A 568 -18.61 16.06 -13.33
N GLU A 569 -17.65 16.98 -13.19
CA GLU A 569 -16.22 16.64 -13.14
C GLU A 569 -15.88 15.77 -11.93
N ALA A 570 -16.48 16.05 -10.76
CA ALA A 570 -16.31 15.22 -9.58
C ALA A 570 -16.89 13.80 -9.77
N ALA A 571 -18.03 13.68 -10.46
CA ALA A 571 -18.63 12.40 -10.81
C ALA A 571 -17.78 11.62 -11.82
N GLU A 572 -17.19 12.28 -12.84
CA GLU A 572 -16.24 11.66 -13.77
C GLU A 572 -15.01 11.11 -13.03
N SER A 573 -14.39 11.92 -12.16
CA SER A 573 -13.21 11.51 -11.39
C SER A 573 -13.51 10.32 -10.45
N ALA A 574 -14.68 10.31 -9.82
CA ALA A 574 -15.10 9.22 -8.95
C ALA A 574 -15.41 7.93 -9.75
N ALA A 575 -16.08 8.05 -10.90
CA ALA A 575 -16.38 6.92 -11.78
C ALA A 575 -15.11 6.33 -12.41
N LYS A 576 -14.13 7.17 -12.77
CA LYS A 576 -12.80 6.74 -13.24
C LYS A 576 -12.09 5.88 -12.21
N THR A 577 -12.02 6.37 -10.97
CA THR A 577 -11.37 5.67 -9.86
C THR A 577 -12.04 4.31 -9.57
N TYR A 578 -13.38 4.26 -9.66
CA TYR A 578 -14.14 3.02 -9.52
C TYR A 578 -13.87 2.02 -10.67
N ALA A 579 -13.83 2.51 -11.92
CA ALA A 579 -13.53 1.69 -13.10
C ALA A 579 -12.10 1.12 -13.06
N GLU A 580 -11.11 1.94 -12.67
CA GLU A 580 -9.72 1.50 -12.49
C GLU A 580 -9.60 0.43 -11.38
N GLY A 581 -10.34 0.58 -10.29
CA GLY A 581 -10.38 -0.41 -9.21
C GLY A 581 -11.00 -1.75 -9.63
N GLN A 582 -12.08 -1.72 -10.43
CA GLN A 582 -12.71 -2.94 -10.94
C GLN A 582 -11.86 -3.63 -12.02
N ALA A 583 -11.16 -2.86 -12.87
CA ALA A 583 -10.21 -3.40 -13.83
C ALA A 583 -9.04 -4.12 -13.14
N ALA A 584 -8.54 -3.56 -12.02
CA ALA A 584 -7.51 -4.22 -11.21
C ALA A 584 -8.02 -5.53 -10.56
N ALA A 585 -9.28 -5.55 -10.09
CA ALA A 585 -9.91 -6.75 -9.53
C ALA A 585 -10.11 -7.85 -10.59
N ALA A 586 -10.55 -7.49 -11.79
CA ALA A 586 -10.67 -8.42 -12.92
C ALA A 586 -9.30 -8.99 -13.33
N GLN A 587 -8.26 -8.16 -13.35
CA GLN A 587 -6.89 -8.62 -13.61
C GLN A 587 -6.42 -9.62 -12.54
N ALA A 588 -6.62 -9.32 -11.26
CA ALA A 588 -6.22 -10.22 -10.18
C ALA A 588 -6.97 -11.57 -10.23
N ALA A 589 -8.25 -11.56 -10.62
CA ALA A 589 -9.02 -12.78 -10.81
C ALA A 589 -8.53 -13.61 -12.01
N ALA A 590 -8.10 -12.96 -13.11
CA ALA A 590 -7.47 -13.65 -14.24
C ALA A 590 -6.11 -14.27 -13.86
N GLU A 591 -5.30 -13.56 -13.07
CA GLU A 591 -4.03 -14.09 -12.52
C GLU A 591 -4.27 -15.31 -11.60
N ALA A 592 -5.36 -15.31 -10.82
CA ALA A 592 -5.75 -16.45 -9.99
C ALA A 592 -6.20 -17.67 -10.82
N VAL A 593 -6.86 -17.45 -11.97
CA VAL A 593 -7.15 -18.53 -12.93
C VAL A 593 -5.86 -19.14 -13.45
N ALA A 594 -4.89 -18.32 -13.87
CA ALA A 594 -3.61 -18.82 -14.37
C ALA A 594 -2.84 -19.63 -13.31
N ALA A 595 -2.87 -19.21 -12.04
CA ALA A 595 -2.29 -19.96 -10.94
C ALA A 595 -2.99 -21.30 -10.69
N ALA A 596 -4.33 -21.33 -10.71
CA ALA A 596 -5.12 -22.55 -10.55
C ALA A 596 -4.94 -23.52 -11.74
N GLU A 597 -4.76 -23.00 -12.96
CA GLU A 597 -4.42 -23.81 -14.14
C GLU A 597 -3.05 -24.45 -14.01
N ALA A 598 -2.04 -23.70 -13.54
CA ALA A 598 -0.71 -24.23 -13.29
C ALA A 598 -0.69 -25.31 -12.21
N GLU A 599 -1.39 -25.08 -11.09
CA GLU A 599 -1.51 -26.06 -9.99
C GLU A 599 -2.23 -27.34 -10.45
N ALA A 600 -3.32 -27.21 -11.20
CA ALA A 600 -4.02 -28.37 -11.76
C ALA A 600 -3.16 -29.16 -12.74
N ALA A 601 -2.34 -28.47 -13.56
CA ALA A 601 -1.42 -29.09 -14.50
C ALA A 601 -0.27 -29.82 -13.79
N GLU A 602 0.32 -29.21 -12.76
CA GLU A 602 1.39 -29.83 -11.95
C GLU A 602 0.89 -31.06 -11.20
N LEU A 603 -0.29 -30.96 -10.58
CA LEU A 603 -0.90 -32.07 -9.84
C LEU A 603 -1.24 -33.24 -10.78
N ALA A 604 -1.78 -32.96 -11.96
CA ALA A 604 -2.01 -33.97 -12.99
C ALA A 604 -0.68 -34.60 -13.44
N ALA A 605 0.34 -33.80 -13.75
CA ALA A 605 1.65 -34.30 -14.17
C ALA A 605 2.30 -35.21 -13.11
N ASN A 606 2.16 -34.88 -11.83
CA ASN A 606 2.66 -35.66 -10.71
C ASN A 606 1.85 -36.96 -10.50
N ALA A 607 0.52 -36.92 -10.58
CA ALA A 607 -0.34 -38.09 -10.45
C ALA A 607 -0.17 -39.09 -11.62
N TYR A 608 0.12 -38.60 -12.83
CA TYR A 608 0.46 -39.47 -13.97
C TYR A 608 1.95 -39.88 -13.97
N ALA A 609 2.72 -39.53 -12.93
CA ALA A 609 4.17 -39.70 -12.96
C ALA A 609 4.64 -41.16 -12.80
N ASP A 610 3.91 -42.01 -12.11
CA ASP A 610 4.25 -43.43 -11.91
C ASP A 610 3.46 -44.38 -12.84
N GLY A 611 2.51 -43.83 -13.61
CA GLY A 611 1.65 -44.57 -14.53
C GLY A 611 0.46 -45.28 -13.88
N ILE A 612 0.20 -45.05 -12.58
CA ILE A 612 -0.94 -45.62 -11.84
C ILE A 612 -1.57 -44.49 -11.02
N VAL A 613 -2.71 -43.97 -11.46
CA VAL A 613 -3.48 -43.00 -10.66
C VAL A 613 -4.26 -43.73 -9.57
N ASP A 614 -3.90 -43.52 -8.32
CA ASP A 614 -4.64 -44.06 -7.19
C ASP A 614 -5.91 -43.24 -6.88
N ALA A 615 -6.72 -43.74 -5.93
CA ALA A 615 -7.98 -43.09 -5.60
C ALA A 615 -7.82 -41.70 -4.95
N GLU A 616 -6.67 -41.44 -4.31
CA GLU A 616 -6.37 -40.17 -3.64
C GLU A 616 -5.85 -39.15 -4.66
N GLU A 617 -5.03 -39.57 -5.61
CA GLU A 617 -4.56 -38.75 -6.72
C GLU A 617 -5.70 -38.36 -7.67
N ALA A 618 -6.60 -39.29 -7.97
CA ALA A 618 -7.82 -38.99 -8.73
C ALA A 618 -8.72 -37.96 -8.01
N ARG A 619 -8.80 -38.05 -6.68
CA ARG A 619 -9.54 -37.08 -5.84
C ARG A 619 -8.87 -35.71 -5.86
N ALA A 620 -7.54 -35.66 -5.77
CA ALA A 620 -6.77 -34.43 -5.80
C ALA A 620 -6.89 -33.71 -7.16
N ILE A 621 -6.83 -34.44 -8.28
CA ILE A 621 -7.07 -33.90 -9.63
C ILE A 621 -8.48 -33.30 -9.75
N ALA A 622 -9.50 -34.02 -9.26
CA ALA A 622 -10.88 -33.53 -9.29
C ALA A 622 -11.07 -32.26 -8.43
N GLU A 623 -10.41 -32.18 -7.28
CA GLU A 623 -10.43 -30.99 -6.42
C GLU A 623 -9.73 -29.79 -7.07
N ALA A 624 -8.59 -30.00 -7.73
CA ALA A 624 -7.89 -28.94 -8.46
C ALA A 624 -8.72 -28.44 -9.67
N ALA A 625 -9.39 -29.33 -10.40
CA ALA A 625 -10.30 -28.97 -11.48
C ALA A 625 -11.53 -28.18 -10.99
N ALA A 626 -12.05 -28.51 -9.81
CA ALA A 626 -13.12 -27.75 -9.17
C ALA A 626 -12.67 -26.34 -8.77
N LYS A 627 -11.47 -26.20 -8.16
CA LYS A 627 -10.86 -24.91 -7.83
C LYS A 627 -10.62 -24.03 -9.06
N LEU A 628 -10.17 -24.64 -10.16
CA LEU A 628 -10.01 -23.95 -11.43
C LEU A 628 -11.35 -23.43 -11.98
N THR A 629 -12.40 -24.25 -11.90
CA THR A 629 -13.75 -23.86 -12.32
C THR A 629 -14.28 -22.70 -11.48
N GLU A 630 -14.05 -22.74 -10.16
CA GLU A 630 -14.42 -21.66 -9.24
C GLU A 630 -13.66 -20.37 -9.54
N ALA A 631 -12.34 -20.45 -9.80
CA ALA A 631 -11.53 -19.31 -10.20
C ALA A 631 -12.01 -18.68 -11.52
N LYS A 632 -12.38 -19.50 -12.52
CA LYS A 632 -12.94 -19.04 -13.80
C LYS A 632 -14.27 -18.30 -13.62
N ASN A 633 -15.16 -18.84 -12.80
CA ASN A 633 -16.43 -18.19 -12.48
C ASN A 633 -16.23 -16.86 -11.74
N HIS A 634 -15.26 -16.80 -10.82
CA HIS A 634 -14.89 -15.57 -10.14
C HIS A 634 -14.33 -14.52 -11.12
N ALA A 635 -13.42 -14.91 -12.02
CA ALA A 635 -12.86 -14.04 -13.05
C ALA A 635 -13.94 -13.48 -13.99
N ASN A 636 -14.87 -14.31 -14.44
CA ASN A 636 -16.00 -13.87 -15.27
C ASN A 636 -16.88 -12.85 -14.54
N THR A 637 -17.12 -13.05 -13.25
CA THR A 637 -17.90 -12.11 -12.42
C THR A 637 -17.19 -10.76 -12.29
N GLN A 638 -15.87 -10.76 -12.10
CA GLN A 638 -15.10 -9.52 -11.98
C GLN A 638 -14.92 -8.80 -13.32
N ALA A 639 -14.79 -9.54 -14.43
CA ALA A 639 -14.76 -8.97 -15.77
C ALA A 639 -16.08 -8.23 -16.10
N ALA A 640 -17.23 -8.84 -15.79
CA ALA A 640 -18.54 -8.21 -15.95
C ALA A 640 -18.69 -6.96 -15.06
N ALA A 641 -18.14 -6.97 -13.84
CA ALA A 641 -18.14 -5.81 -12.95
C ALA A 641 -17.25 -4.67 -13.47
N ALA A 642 -16.11 -4.98 -14.07
CA ALA A 642 -15.22 -4.01 -14.71
C ALA A 642 -15.85 -3.39 -15.96
N GLU A 643 -16.54 -4.17 -16.78
CA GLU A 643 -17.29 -3.70 -17.95
C GLU A 643 -18.41 -2.73 -17.55
N ALA A 644 -19.20 -3.09 -16.53
CA ALA A 644 -20.26 -2.22 -16.01
C ALA A 644 -19.70 -0.90 -15.42
N ALA A 645 -18.52 -0.96 -14.77
CA ALA A 645 -17.85 0.22 -14.23
C ALA A 645 -17.29 1.14 -15.33
N ALA A 646 -16.72 0.56 -16.39
CA ALA A 646 -16.23 1.30 -17.56
C ALA A 646 -17.37 2.01 -18.29
N SER A 647 -18.53 1.36 -18.46
CA SER A 647 -19.73 1.97 -19.03
C SER A 647 -20.22 3.16 -18.18
N THR A 648 -20.17 3.03 -16.85
CA THR A 648 -20.53 4.12 -15.92
C THR A 648 -19.59 5.32 -16.06
N TYR A 649 -18.28 5.08 -16.19
CA TYR A 649 -17.29 6.14 -16.43
C TYR A 649 -17.49 6.85 -17.76
N ALA A 650 -17.75 6.10 -18.84
CA ALA A 650 -18.03 6.68 -20.16
C ALA A 650 -19.28 7.59 -20.12
N ALA A 651 -20.34 7.18 -19.43
CA ALA A 651 -21.54 7.99 -19.24
C ALA A 651 -21.26 9.28 -18.43
N ALA A 652 -20.45 9.20 -17.37
CA ALA A 652 -20.08 10.37 -16.56
C ALA A 652 -19.22 11.36 -17.36
N GLN A 653 -18.28 10.86 -18.16
CA GLN A 653 -17.45 11.68 -19.05
C GLN A 653 -18.29 12.40 -20.11
N ALA A 654 -19.29 11.73 -20.69
CA ALA A 654 -20.19 12.33 -21.67
C ALA A 654 -21.02 13.48 -21.06
N GLU A 655 -21.50 13.34 -19.82
CA GLU A 655 -22.27 14.38 -19.15
C GLU A 655 -21.41 15.57 -18.70
N ALA A 656 -20.17 15.32 -18.23
CA ALA A 656 -19.21 16.38 -17.91
C ALA A 656 -18.85 17.20 -19.16
N ALA A 657 -18.59 16.53 -20.28
CA ALA A 657 -18.35 17.18 -21.57
C ALA A 657 -19.56 18.01 -22.03
N ARG A 658 -20.79 17.49 -21.88
CA ARG A 658 -22.03 18.21 -22.20
C ARG A 658 -22.19 19.49 -21.39
N LEU A 659 -21.96 19.42 -20.07
CA LEU A 659 -22.12 20.58 -19.18
C LEU A 659 -21.00 21.63 -19.38
N ALA A 660 -19.78 21.19 -19.69
CA ALA A 660 -18.70 22.09 -20.09
C ALA A 660 -18.98 22.79 -21.43
N ALA A 661 -19.56 22.09 -22.41
CA ALA A 661 -20.01 22.65 -23.68
C ALA A 661 -21.13 23.69 -23.46
N ILE A 662 -22.11 23.41 -22.61
CA ILE A 662 -23.18 24.35 -22.25
C ILE A 662 -22.62 25.61 -21.55
N ALA A 663 -21.65 25.45 -20.64
CA ALA A 663 -21.01 26.56 -19.94
C ALA A 663 -20.22 27.47 -20.91
N SER A 664 -19.46 26.87 -21.83
CA SER A 664 -18.63 27.58 -22.81
C SER A 664 -19.43 28.28 -23.92
N ALA A 665 -20.49 27.64 -24.44
CA ALA A 665 -21.39 28.22 -25.44
C ALA A 665 -22.11 29.49 -24.92
N LYS A 666 -22.38 29.57 -23.61
CA LYS A 666 -23.03 30.72 -22.98
C LYS A 666 -22.11 31.94 -22.84
N THR A 667 -20.82 31.75 -22.53
CA THR A 667 -19.84 32.86 -22.43
C THR A 667 -19.64 33.63 -23.74
N TYR A 668 -19.66 32.93 -24.88
CA TYR A 668 -19.53 33.55 -26.20
C TYR A 668 -20.81 34.29 -26.60
N THR A 669 -21.97 33.68 -26.35
CA THR A 669 -23.28 34.24 -26.75
C THR A 669 -23.75 35.39 -25.85
N ASP A 670 -23.55 35.35 -24.53
CA ASP A 670 -23.97 36.41 -23.60
C ASP A 670 -23.22 37.73 -23.82
N THR A 671 -21.96 37.70 -24.25
CA THR A 671 -21.15 38.92 -24.45
C THR A 671 -21.61 39.70 -25.69
N GLU A 672 -21.85 39.00 -26.80
CA GLU A 672 -22.33 39.61 -28.05
C GLU A 672 -23.81 40.03 -27.95
N VAL A 673 -24.65 39.25 -27.26
CA VAL A 673 -26.06 39.55 -27.00
C VAL A 673 -26.22 40.74 -26.06
N THR A 674 -25.43 40.81 -24.98
CA THR A 674 -25.48 41.94 -24.04
C THR A 674 -25.01 43.24 -24.70
N ALA A 675 -23.99 43.18 -25.56
CA ALA A 675 -23.53 44.33 -26.33
C ALA A 675 -24.55 44.78 -27.39
N ALA A 676 -25.15 43.84 -28.13
CA ALA A 676 -26.18 44.14 -29.13
C ALA A 676 -27.48 44.68 -28.49
N LYS A 677 -27.88 44.14 -27.33
CA LYS A 677 -29.00 44.66 -26.53
C LYS A 677 -28.70 46.05 -26.00
N GLY A 678 -27.53 46.27 -25.38
CA GLY A 678 -27.14 47.59 -24.88
C GLY A 678 -27.07 48.65 -25.98
N TYR A 679 -26.64 48.26 -27.18
CA TYR A 679 -26.66 49.14 -28.35
C TYR A 679 -28.09 49.46 -28.80
N ALA A 680 -28.96 48.46 -28.93
CA ALA A 680 -30.37 48.65 -29.26
C ALA A 680 -31.07 49.57 -28.23
N ASP A 681 -30.90 49.31 -26.93
CA ASP A 681 -31.48 50.11 -25.86
C ASP A 681 -30.97 51.57 -25.87
N SER A 682 -29.67 51.78 -26.09
CA SER A 682 -29.08 53.13 -26.17
C SER A 682 -29.58 53.94 -27.37
N THR A 683 -29.78 53.28 -28.51
CA THR A 683 -30.29 53.93 -29.72
C THR A 683 -31.79 54.22 -29.62
N ALA A 684 -32.56 53.37 -28.94
CA ALA A 684 -33.96 53.62 -28.61
C ALA A 684 -34.13 54.83 -27.68
N ALA A 685 -33.33 54.93 -26.61
CA ALA A 685 -33.33 56.08 -25.70
C ALA A 685 -32.95 57.41 -26.42
N ALA A 686 -31.97 57.35 -27.34
CA ALA A 686 -31.60 58.49 -28.16
C ALA A 686 -32.71 58.90 -29.15
N ALA A 687 -33.44 57.93 -29.71
CA ALA A 687 -34.60 58.20 -30.57
C ALA A 687 -35.75 58.85 -29.79
N GLN A 688 -36.01 58.39 -28.56
CA GLN A 688 -37.01 58.99 -27.68
C GLN A 688 -36.65 60.44 -27.32
N SER A 689 -35.41 60.69 -26.89
CA SER A 689 -34.93 62.05 -26.57
C SER A 689 -35.03 63.00 -27.78
N ALA A 690 -34.73 62.50 -28.99
CA ALA A 690 -34.86 63.27 -30.22
C ALA A 690 -36.33 63.56 -30.58
N ALA A 691 -37.24 62.61 -30.35
CA ALA A 691 -38.68 62.80 -30.54
C ALA A 691 -39.26 63.84 -29.56
N GLU A 692 -38.80 63.84 -28.31
CA GLU A 692 -39.16 64.86 -27.31
C GLU A 692 -38.68 66.25 -27.70
N ALA A 693 -37.45 66.37 -28.21
CA ALA A 693 -36.92 67.63 -28.73
C ALA A 693 -37.72 68.16 -29.94
N TYR A 694 -38.17 67.29 -30.84
CA TYR A 694 -39.06 67.66 -31.93
C TYR A 694 -40.44 68.12 -31.41
N ALA A 695 -41.00 67.43 -30.42
CA ALA A 695 -42.25 67.84 -29.78
C ALA A 695 -42.15 69.22 -29.11
N LEU A 696 -41.02 69.50 -28.44
CA LEU A 696 -40.75 70.80 -27.84
C LEU A 696 -40.58 71.90 -28.90
N ALA A 697 -39.82 71.64 -29.97
CA ALA A 697 -39.69 72.59 -31.07
C ALA A 697 -41.05 72.90 -31.72
N LYS A 698 -41.95 71.90 -31.77
CA LYS A 698 -43.31 72.06 -32.29
C LYS A 698 -44.16 72.95 -31.37
N ALA A 699 -44.03 72.78 -30.05
CA ALA A 699 -44.69 73.63 -29.06
C ALA A 699 -44.18 75.07 -29.13
N ASN A 700 -42.86 75.28 -29.20
CA ASN A 700 -42.25 76.61 -29.30
C ASN A 700 -42.67 77.35 -30.58
N LEU A 701 -42.79 76.65 -31.71
CA LEU A 701 -43.32 77.25 -32.93
C LEU A 701 -44.80 77.65 -32.78
N ALA A 702 -45.61 76.85 -32.09
CA ALA A 702 -47.00 77.17 -31.83
C ALA A 702 -47.14 78.41 -30.92
N GLU A 703 -46.30 78.52 -29.89
CA GLU A 703 -46.22 79.68 -29.01
C GLU A 703 -45.76 80.93 -29.77
N THR A 704 -44.66 80.84 -30.52
CA THR A 704 -44.13 81.96 -31.33
C THR A 704 -45.17 82.46 -32.33
N ASN A 705 -45.93 81.55 -32.97
CA ASN A 705 -47.04 81.91 -33.84
C ASN A 705 -48.15 82.61 -33.04
N ALA A 706 -48.57 82.06 -31.90
CA ALA A 706 -49.63 82.66 -31.09
C ALA A 706 -49.29 84.09 -30.63
N GLU A 707 -48.02 84.35 -30.28
CA GLU A 707 -47.52 85.67 -29.93
C GLU A 707 -47.53 86.63 -31.14
N ALA A 708 -46.99 86.20 -32.28
CA ALA A 708 -46.86 87.02 -33.49
C ALA A 708 -48.21 87.38 -34.15
N TYR A 709 -49.26 86.56 -33.98
CA TYR A 709 -50.58 86.82 -34.56
C TYR A 709 -51.55 87.52 -33.57
N ALA A 710 -51.12 87.89 -32.36
CA ALA A 710 -51.99 88.33 -31.28
C ALA A 710 -52.71 89.68 -31.53
N ASP A 711 -52.10 90.61 -32.28
CA ASP A 711 -52.67 91.93 -32.58
C ASP A 711 -53.28 92.03 -34.01
N GLY A 712 -53.19 90.94 -34.78
CA GLY A 712 -53.69 90.83 -36.15
C GLY A 712 -52.77 91.38 -37.24
N ILE A 713 -51.55 91.84 -36.93
CA ILE A 713 -50.58 92.36 -37.90
C ILE A 713 -49.19 91.76 -37.60
N VAL A 714 -48.71 90.85 -38.46
CA VAL A 714 -47.35 90.30 -38.33
C VAL A 714 -46.32 91.25 -38.93
N ASP A 715 -45.42 91.77 -38.10
CA ASP A 715 -44.32 92.61 -38.56
C ASP A 715 -43.11 91.80 -39.10
N ALA A 716 -42.09 92.52 -39.59
CA ALA A 716 -40.91 91.88 -40.20
C ALA A 716 -40.06 91.09 -39.19
N GLU A 717 -40.07 91.47 -37.90
CA GLU A 717 -39.30 90.82 -36.84
C GLU A 717 -40.03 89.56 -36.35
N GLU A 718 -41.35 89.62 -36.22
CA GLU A 718 -42.23 88.49 -35.95
C GLU A 718 -42.19 87.44 -37.05
N ALA A 719 -42.23 87.86 -38.32
CA ALA A 719 -42.06 86.96 -39.46
C ALA A 719 -40.68 86.26 -39.44
N ALA A 720 -39.62 86.96 -39.03
CA ALA A 720 -38.29 86.38 -38.88
C ALA A 720 -38.22 85.34 -37.74
N ARG A 721 -38.85 85.62 -36.59
CA ARG A 721 -38.94 84.67 -35.46
C ARG A 721 -39.73 83.41 -35.81
N ILE A 722 -40.85 83.53 -36.54
CA ILE A 722 -41.61 82.38 -37.04
C ILE A 722 -40.75 81.55 -38.01
N ALA A 723 -40.04 82.20 -38.93
CA ALA A 723 -39.17 81.51 -39.89
C ALA A 723 -38.04 80.74 -39.17
N GLU A 724 -37.43 81.34 -38.15
CA GLU A 724 -36.41 80.69 -37.32
C GLU A 724 -36.97 79.51 -36.52
N ALA A 725 -38.12 79.67 -35.86
CA ALA A 725 -38.77 78.59 -35.12
C ALA A 725 -39.20 77.43 -36.04
N THR A 726 -39.62 77.75 -37.27
CA THR A 726 -39.95 76.75 -38.31
C THR A 726 -38.70 76.00 -38.78
N ALA A 727 -37.57 76.69 -38.97
CA ALA A 727 -36.30 76.06 -39.31
C ALA A 727 -35.84 75.10 -38.20
N LYS A 728 -35.89 75.52 -36.94
CA LYS A 728 -35.55 74.69 -35.77
C LYS A 728 -36.45 73.46 -35.63
N LEU A 729 -37.75 73.59 -35.94
CA LEU A 729 -38.68 72.46 -35.98
C LEU A 729 -38.29 71.43 -37.05
N ASN A 730 -37.98 71.90 -38.26
CA ASN A 730 -37.60 71.01 -39.37
C ASN A 730 -36.27 70.30 -39.08
N GLU A 731 -35.29 70.99 -38.49
CA GLU A 731 -34.03 70.39 -38.04
C GLU A 731 -34.27 69.31 -36.98
N ALA A 732 -35.09 69.60 -35.96
CA ALA A 732 -35.44 68.64 -34.92
C ALA A 732 -36.21 67.43 -35.48
N LYS A 733 -37.08 67.65 -36.48
CA LYS A 733 -37.81 66.57 -37.17
C LYS A 733 -36.87 65.61 -37.88
N THR A 734 -35.96 66.15 -38.71
CA THR A 734 -34.98 65.35 -39.44
C THR A 734 -34.06 64.59 -38.48
N TYR A 735 -33.69 65.21 -37.36
CA TYR A 735 -32.90 64.55 -36.32
C TYR A 735 -33.66 63.38 -35.66
N ALA A 736 -34.92 63.58 -35.31
CA ALA A 736 -35.78 62.53 -34.74
C ALA A 736 -35.99 61.35 -35.70
N GLU A 737 -36.29 61.62 -36.97
CA GLU A 737 -36.44 60.59 -38.02
C GLU A 737 -35.15 59.78 -38.19
N THR A 738 -33.98 60.44 -38.21
CA THR A 738 -32.68 59.77 -38.32
C THR A 738 -32.41 58.85 -37.14
N LYS A 739 -32.72 59.30 -35.91
CA LYS A 739 -32.51 58.48 -34.71
C LYS A 739 -33.48 57.31 -34.61
N ALA A 740 -34.73 57.49 -35.05
CA ALA A 740 -35.71 56.40 -35.13
C ALA A 740 -35.25 55.27 -36.08
N THR A 741 -34.74 55.61 -37.27
CA THR A 741 -34.19 54.61 -38.21
C THR A 741 -32.95 53.90 -37.63
N ALA A 742 -32.09 54.60 -36.89
CA ALA A 742 -30.94 53.99 -36.23
C ALA A 742 -31.37 52.97 -35.17
N ALA A 743 -32.40 53.29 -34.37
CA ALA A 743 -32.98 52.38 -33.38
C ALA A 743 -33.62 51.15 -34.03
N GLU A 744 -34.36 51.32 -35.12
CA GLU A 744 -34.98 50.21 -35.86
C GLU A 744 -33.92 49.22 -36.39
N ASN A 745 -32.83 49.73 -36.96
CA ASN A 745 -31.74 48.90 -37.48
C ASN A 745 -30.98 48.17 -36.36
N ALA A 746 -30.77 48.82 -35.21
CA ALA A 746 -30.14 48.20 -34.05
C ALA A 746 -30.99 47.05 -33.48
N ALA A 747 -32.32 47.23 -33.43
CA ALA A 747 -33.25 46.19 -32.98
C ALA A 747 -33.27 44.97 -33.92
N LYS A 748 -33.21 45.18 -35.25
CA LYS A 748 -33.12 44.08 -36.23
C LYS A 748 -31.81 43.29 -36.08
N ALA A 749 -30.68 43.99 -35.94
CA ALA A 749 -29.38 43.33 -35.75
C ALA A 749 -29.31 42.49 -34.46
N TYR A 750 -29.95 42.97 -33.39
CA TYR A 750 -30.10 42.20 -32.16
C TYR A 750 -30.91 40.91 -32.40
N ALA A 751 -32.05 41.00 -33.09
CA ALA A 751 -32.88 39.84 -33.42
C ALA A 751 -32.15 38.80 -34.29
N ASP A 752 -31.38 39.25 -35.29
CA ASP A 752 -30.61 38.35 -36.16
C ASP A 752 -29.49 37.61 -35.40
N THR A 753 -28.87 38.28 -34.42
CA THR A 753 -27.84 37.68 -33.54
C THR A 753 -28.44 36.58 -32.67
N GLN A 754 -29.65 36.80 -32.11
CA GLN A 754 -30.37 35.77 -31.33
C GLN A 754 -30.66 34.52 -32.17
N LEU A 755 -31.08 34.71 -33.42
CA LEU A 755 -31.39 33.62 -34.32
C LEU A 755 -30.15 32.79 -34.71
N GLY A 756 -29.01 33.46 -34.95
CA GLY A 756 -27.73 32.81 -35.20
C GLY A 756 -27.26 31.95 -34.03
N ASN A 757 -27.40 32.44 -32.80
CA ASN A 757 -27.02 31.70 -31.58
C ASN A 757 -27.85 30.44 -31.37
N PHE A 758 -29.17 30.53 -31.63
CA PHE A 758 -30.05 29.37 -31.60
C PHE A 758 -29.60 28.31 -32.61
N ALA A 759 -29.30 28.70 -33.85
CA ALA A 759 -28.84 27.78 -34.89
C ALA A 759 -27.52 27.08 -34.50
N THR A 760 -26.52 27.82 -34.00
CA THR A 760 -25.23 27.23 -33.58
C THR A 760 -25.41 26.25 -32.42
N THR A 761 -26.26 26.57 -31.44
CA THR A 761 -26.55 25.70 -30.30
C THR A 761 -27.19 24.39 -30.74
N VAL A 762 -28.21 24.45 -31.60
CA VAL A 762 -28.88 23.26 -32.12
C VAL A 762 -27.93 22.40 -32.96
N THR A 763 -27.05 23.02 -33.75
CA THR A 763 -26.09 22.30 -34.59
C THR A 763 -25.00 21.61 -33.76
N GLY A 764 -24.52 22.25 -32.69
CA GLY A 764 -23.58 21.65 -31.74
C GLY A 764 -24.16 20.44 -31.01
N SER A 765 -25.39 20.57 -30.47
CA SER A 765 -26.09 19.44 -29.83
C SER A 765 -26.31 18.26 -30.77
N LEU A 766 -26.48 18.50 -32.08
CA LEU A 766 -26.61 17.44 -33.07
C LEU A 766 -25.28 16.72 -33.32
N SER A 767 -24.15 17.44 -33.31
CA SER A 767 -22.81 16.85 -33.40
C SER A 767 -22.45 16.03 -32.17
N ASP A 768 -22.82 16.47 -30.97
CA ASP A 768 -22.55 15.74 -29.73
C ASP A 768 -23.37 14.45 -29.63
N LEU A 769 -24.64 14.49 -30.05
CA LEU A 769 -25.46 13.28 -30.20
C LEU A 769 -24.87 12.30 -31.22
N GLN A 770 -24.30 12.81 -32.33
CA GLN A 770 -23.63 11.98 -33.31
C GLN A 770 -22.37 11.33 -32.74
N ASN A 771 -21.57 12.06 -31.96
CA ASN A 771 -20.37 11.52 -31.30
C ASN A 771 -20.72 10.47 -30.22
N GLN A 772 -21.82 10.64 -29.48
CA GLN A 772 -22.30 9.64 -28.52
C GLN A 772 -22.77 8.35 -29.22
N ILE A 773 -23.41 8.47 -30.38
CA ILE A 773 -23.78 7.32 -31.21
C ILE A 773 -22.53 6.63 -31.76
N ASP A 774 -21.54 7.40 -32.21
CA ASP A 774 -20.30 6.89 -32.83
C ASP A 774 -19.29 6.30 -31.81
N GLY A 775 -19.49 6.53 -30.49
CA GLY A 775 -18.62 6.03 -29.41
C GLY A 775 -19.14 4.81 -28.66
N ASN A 776 -20.30 4.26 -29.02
CA ASN A 776 -20.90 3.12 -28.34
C ASN A 776 -20.31 1.79 -28.83
N ILE A 777 -19.57 1.09 -27.96
CA ILE A 777 -18.96 -0.21 -28.26
C ILE A 777 -20.04 -1.29 -28.17
N THR A 778 -20.29 -1.97 -29.29
CA THR A 778 -21.24 -3.09 -29.37
C THR A 778 -20.51 -4.43 -29.36
N THR A 779 -21.00 -5.37 -28.55
CA THR A 779 -20.49 -6.74 -28.51
C THR A 779 -21.37 -7.66 -29.35
N TRP A 780 -20.75 -8.35 -30.30
CA TRP A 780 -21.39 -9.24 -31.26
C TRP A 780 -21.10 -10.69 -30.91
N PHE A 781 -22.14 -11.54 -30.89
CA PHE A 781 -22.03 -12.97 -30.57
C PHE A 781 -22.43 -13.81 -31.78
N TYR A 782 -21.48 -14.53 -32.36
CA TYR A 782 -21.73 -15.39 -33.50
C TYR A 782 -20.91 -16.68 -33.42
N ALA A 783 -21.42 -17.74 -34.05
CA ALA A 783 -20.82 -19.06 -34.05
C ALA A 783 -19.73 -19.27 -35.13
N TYR A 784 -18.99 -18.21 -35.49
CA TYR A 784 -17.94 -18.24 -36.51
C TYR A 784 -16.87 -17.18 -36.25
N VAL A 785 -15.68 -17.35 -36.80
CA VAL A 785 -14.58 -16.36 -36.71
C VAL A 785 -14.93 -15.11 -37.53
N PRO A 786 -14.76 -13.90 -36.97
CA PRO A 786 -15.13 -12.66 -37.65
C PRO A 786 -14.19 -12.33 -38.80
N THR A 787 -14.76 -11.87 -39.91
CA THR A 787 -14.04 -11.36 -41.08
C THR A 787 -14.69 -10.07 -41.56
N THR A 788 -14.05 -9.34 -42.48
CA THR A 788 -14.70 -8.19 -43.11
C THR A 788 -15.85 -8.59 -44.07
N GLY A 789 -16.01 -9.88 -44.36
CA GLY A 789 -16.98 -10.41 -45.33
C GLY A 789 -18.21 -11.07 -44.71
N ASN A 790 -18.24 -11.29 -43.39
CA ASN A 790 -19.39 -11.83 -42.66
C ASN A 790 -19.97 -10.79 -41.67
N ALA A 791 -21.16 -11.07 -41.14
CA ALA A 791 -21.82 -10.16 -40.21
C ALA A 791 -21.01 -10.07 -38.89
N PRO A 792 -20.97 -8.91 -38.22
CA PRO A 792 -21.67 -7.67 -38.58
C PRO A 792 -20.94 -6.82 -39.65
N ALA A 793 -19.64 -7.04 -39.86
CA ALA A 793 -18.78 -6.15 -40.65
C ALA A 793 -19.10 -6.10 -42.15
N ASN A 794 -19.76 -7.13 -42.70
CA ASN A 794 -20.22 -7.14 -44.08
C ASN A 794 -21.26 -6.05 -44.40
N THR A 795 -21.90 -5.47 -43.38
CA THR A 795 -22.83 -4.35 -43.54
C THR A 795 -22.13 -2.98 -43.51
N TRP A 796 -20.87 -2.92 -43.06
CA TRP A 796 -20.06 -1.70 -42.94
C TRP A 796 -19.36 -1.34 -44.25
N THR A 797 -20.16 -0.96 -45.24
CA THR A 797 -19.71 -0.81 -46.63
C THR A 797 -18.95 0.49 -46.94
N THR A 798 -19.04 1.50 -46.06
CA THR A 798 -18.36 2.79 -46.23
C THR A 798 -17.35 3.05 -45.11
N THR A 799 -16.34 3.89 -45.36
CA THR A 799 -15.35 4.29 -44.33
C THR A 799 -16.02 4.95 -43.13
N ALA A 800 -17.08 5.75 -43.35
CA ALA A 800 -17.84 6.36 -42.28
C ALA A 800 -18.50 5.30 -41.37
N LEU A 801 -19.19 4.31 -41.96
CA LEU A 801 -19.82 3.24 -41.18
C LEU A 801 -18.78 2.38 -40.43
N LYS A 802 -17.65 2.05 -41.07
CA LYS A 802 -16.57 1.29 -40.41
C LYS A 802 -15.96 2.02 -39.21
N ASN A 803 -15.90 3.35 -39.27
CA ASN A 803 -15.36 4.17 -38.19
C ASN A 803 -16.30 4.24 -36.99
N GLN A 804 -17.62 4.15 -37.19
CA GLN A 804 -18.62 4.12 -36.11
C GLN A 804 -18.52 2.86 -35.24
N HIS A 805 -17.90 1.79 -35.75
CA HIS A 805 -17.76 0.52 -35.07
C HIS A 805 -16.34 0.30 -34.51
N ILE A 806 -15.45 1.30 -34.56
CA ILE A 806 -14.09 1.17 -34.02
C ILE A 806 -14.18 0.85 -32.52
N GLY A 807 -13.57 -0.26 -32.12
CA GLY A 807 -13.63 -0.74 -30.74
C GLY A 807 -14.71 -1.77 -30.46
N ASP A 808 -15.68 -1.99 -31.38
CA ASP A 808 -16.66 -3.07 -31.27
C ASP A 808 -15.97 -4.41 -31.00
N LEU A 809 -16.62 -5.23 -30.18
CA LEU A 809 -16.12 -6.54 -29.77
C LEU A 809 -16.89 -7.64 -30.50
N PHE A 810 -16.20 -8.72 -30.83
CA PHE A 810 -16.80 -9.90 -31.43
C PHE A 810 -16.35 -11.13 -30.65
N TYR A 811 -17.32 -11.89 -30.15
CA TYR A 811 -17.10 -13.11 -29.39
C TYR A 811 -17.53 -14.32 -30.20
N VAL A 812 -16.59 -15.24 -30.41
CA VAL A 812 -16.87 -16.52 -31.06
C VAL A 812 -17.55 -17.43 -30.03
N ASN A 813 -18.78 -17.85 -30.32
CA ASN A 813 -19.57 -18.74 -29.46
C ASN A 813 -19.94 -19.98 -30.25
N ASN A 814 -19.01 -20.93 -30.32
CA ASN A 814 -19.18 -22.20 -31.01
C ASN A 814 -18.21 -23.23 -30.46
N ASP A 815 -18.69 -24.04 -29.52
CA ASP A 815 -17.98 -25.14 -28.85
C ASP A 815 -17.31 -26.17 -29.80
N SER A 816 -17.58 -26.11 -31.11
CA SER A 816 -16.98 -26.96 -32.14
C SER A 816 -15.81 -26.33 -32.90
N LEU A 817 -15.47 -25.06 -32.64
CA LEU A 817 -14.33 -24.35 -33.24
C LEU A 817 -13.18 -24.25 -32.22
N GLU A 818 -11.93 -24.32 -32.69
CA GLU A 818 -10.75 -24.11 -31.84
C GLU A 818 -10.69 -22.68 -31.27
N GLU A 819 -11.33 -21.74 -31.97
CA GLU A 819 -11.47 -20.34 -31.59
C GLU A 819 -12.68 -20.06 -30.69
N ASP A 820 -13.36 -21.07 -30.16
CA ASP A 820 -14.45 -20.88 -29.20
C ASP A 820 -13.96 -20.05 -28.00
N GLY A 821 -14.74 -19.03 -27.65
CA GLY A 821 -14.39 -18.11 -26.58
C GLY A 821 -13.38 -17.01 -26.97
N PHE A 822 -12.91 -16.96 -28.22
CA PHE A 822 -12.00 -15.90 -28.65
C PHE A 822 -12.74 -14.57 -28.83
N CYS A 823 -12.09 -13.49 -28.36
CA CYS A 823 -12.58 -12.13 -28.51
C CYS A 823 -11.72 -11.33 -29.50
N TYR A 824 -12.38 -10.74 -30.49
CA TYR A 824 -11.78 -9.88 -31.49
C TYR A 824 -12.28 -8.44 -31.29
N ARG A 825 -11.43 -7.47 -31.60
CA ARG A 825 -11.77 -6.04 -31.60
C ARG A 825 -11.70 -5.47 -33.01
N TRP A 826 -12.68 -4.68 -33.40
CA TRP A 826 -12.65 -3.98 -34.68
C TRP A 826 -11.72 -2.76 -34.64
N THR A 827 -10.83 -2.65 -35.63
CA THR A 827 -9.85 -1.55 -35.72
C THR A 827 -10.23 -0.45 -36.71
N GLY A 828 -11.42 -0.52 -37.29
CA GLY A 828 -11.85 0.35 -38.39
C GLY A 828 -11.57 -0.24 -39.78
N THR A 829 -10.60 -1.14 -39.88
CA THR A 829 -10.24 -1.80 -41.15
C THR A 829 -10.31 -3.32 -41.10
N ALA A 830 -10.12 -3.93 -39.93
CA ALA A 830 -10.13 -5.38 -39.75
C ALA A 830 -10.54 -5.77 -38.32
N TRP A 831 -10.88 -7.04 -38.13
CA TRP A 831 -11.01 -7.66 -36.82
C TRP A 831 -9.64 -8.14 -36.36
N GLU A 832 -9.20 -7.66 -35.19
CA GLU A 832 -7.95 -8.09 -34.58
C GLU A 832 -8.24 -8.92 -33.34
N LEU A 833 -7.64 -10.11 -33.28
CA LEU A 833 -7.74 -10.98 -32.10
C LEU A 833 -7.06 -10.29 -30.91
N ILE A 834 -7.79 -10.17 -29.80
CA ILE A 834 -7.20 -9.73 -28.53
C ILE A 834 -6.39 -10.89 -27.98
N LYS A 835 -5.08 -10.90 -28.23
CA LYS A 835 -4.17 -11.94 -27.75
C LYS A 835 -3.58 -11.57 -26.40
N ASP A 836 -3.73 -12.46 -25.43
CA ASP A 836 -2.98 -12.40 -24.17
C ASP A 836 -1.57 -12.97 -24.38
N THR A 837 -0.54 -12.14 -24.12
CA THR A 837 0.86 -12.57 -24.13
C THR A 837 1.14 -13.74 -23.19
N GLN A 838 0.31 -13.95 -22.16
CA GLN A 838 0.45 -15.04 -21.21
C GLN A 838 -0.11 -16.37 -21.72
N ILE A 839 -1.17 -16.37 -22.54
CA ILE A 839 -1.70 -17.59 -23.17
C ILE A 839 -0.71 -18.15 -24.21
N THR A 840 -0.01 -17.27 -24.93
CA THR A 840 1.04 -17.68 -25.89
C THR A 840 2.22 -18.36 -25.16
N LYS A 841 2.55 -17.86 -23.97
CA LYS A 841 3.57 -18.47 -23.10
C LYS A 841 3.06 -19.77 -22.47
N ALA A 842 1.80 -19.82 -22.02
CA ALA A 842 1.18 -21.01 -21.45
C ALA A 842 1.05 -22.14 -22.47
N LEU A 843 0.72 -21.85 -23.74
CA LEU A 843 0.72 -22.85 -24.82
C LEU A 843 2.14 -23.32 -25.17
N ALA A 844 3.14 -22.43 -25.14
CA ALA A 844 4.54 -22.82 -25.34
C ALA A 844 5.10 -23.63 -24.17
N ASP A 845 4.73 -23.28 -22.94
CA ASP A 845 5.09 -23.97 -21.70
C ASP A 845 4.34 -25.31 -21.59
N ALA A 846 3.08 -25.39 -22.03
CA ALA A 846 2.31 -26.63 -22.13
C ALA A 846 2.82 -27.55 -23.25
N ALA A 847 3.23 -27.00 -24.39
CA ALA A 847 3.90 -27.77 -25.45
C ALA A 847 5.28 -28.28 -24.97
N ALA A 848 6.03 -27.46 -24.24
CA ALA A 848 7.31 -27.85 -23.64
C ALA A 848 7.12 -28.87 -22.49
N ALA A 849 6.04 -28.75 -21.71
CA ALA A 849 5.68 -29.68 -20.66
C ALA A 849 5.14 -30.99 -21.23
N GLN A 850 4.41 -30.97 -22.35
CA GLN A 850 3.99 -32.16 -23.10
C GLN A 850 5.22 -32.89 -23.67
N ASP A 851 6.14 -32.18 -24.33
CA ASP A 851 7.42 -32.74 -24.81
C ASP A 851 8.27 -33.32 -23.66
N THR A 852 8.19 -32.73 -22.47
CA THR A 852 8.90 -33.19 -21.26
C THR A 852 8.18 -34.36 -20.58
N ALA A 853 6.85 -34.42 -20.60
CA ALA A 853 6.04 -35.51 -20.05
C ALA A 853 6.07 -36.76 -20.95
N ASP A 854 6.05 -36.58 -22.27
CA ASP A 854 6.23 -37.65 -23.26
C ASP A 854 7.67 -38.21 -23.25
N SER A 855 8.61 -37.53 -22.58
CA SER A 855 10.03 -37.93 -22.51
C SER A 855 10.33 -39.08 -21.52
N LYS A 856 9.34 -39.80 -20.97
CA LYS A 856 9.60 -41.11 -20.33
C LYS A 856 9.85 -42.19 -21.38
N ARG A 857 11.00 -42.08 -22.05
CA ARG A 857 11.50 -43.13 -22.94
C ARG A 857 11.64 -44.43 -22.16
N ARG A 858 10.87 -45.43 -22.55
CA ARG A 858 10.82 -46.73 -21.88
C ARG A 858 12.02 -47.56 -22.30
N VAL A 859 12.56 -48.34 -21.35
CA VAL A 859 13.62 -49.32 -21.61
C VAL A 859 13.02 -50.71 -21.47
N PHE A 860 12.83 -51.39 -22.59
CA PHE A 860 12.39 -52.77 -22.64
C PHE A 860 13.59 -53.70 -22.43
N VAL A 861 13.39 -54.79 -21.68
CA VAL A 861 14.36 -55.90 -21.51
C VAL A 861 13.79 -57.25 -22.00
N ALA A 862 12.53 -57.25 -22.42
CA ALA A 862 11.79 -58.34 -23.06
C ALA A 862 11.09 -57.79 -24.32
N THR A 863 10.50 -58.64 -25.17
CA THR A 863 9.83 -58.20 -26.41
C THR A 863 8.81 -57.07 -26.12
N PRO A 864 8.94 -55.87 -26.75
CA PRO A 864 8.09 -54.72 -26.44
C PRO A 864 6.61 -54.96 -26.71
N THR A 865 5.75 -54.61 -25.77
CA THR A 865 4.28 -54.61 -25.96
C THR A 865 3.80 -53.19 -26.20
N THR A 866 2.75 -53.00 -27.01
CA THR A 866 2.17 -51.66 -27.17
C THR A 866 1.54 -51.18 -25.86
N PRO A 867 1.54 -49.86 -25.57
CA PRO A 867 2.09 -48.79 -26.40
C PRO A 867 3.63 -48.77 -26.40
N TYR A 868 4.27 -48.33 -27.48
CA TYR A 868 5.69 -47.93 -27.53
C TYR A 868 5.88 -46.72 -28.44
N ASP A 869 6.82 -45.84 -28.10
CA ASP A 869 6.99 -44.52 -28.72
C ASP A 869 8.33 -44.38 -29.45
N ILE A 870 8.40 -43.45 -30.41
CA ILE A 870 9.64 -43.17 -31.15
C ILE A 870 10.73 -42.75 -30.16
N GLY A 871 11.85 -43.47 -30.15
CA GLY A 871 12.97 -43.24 -29.23
C GLY A 871 12.98 -44.13 -27.98
N ASP A 872 11.98 -44.97 -27.76
CA ASP A 872 12.04 -46.03 -26.73
C ASP A 872 13.23 -46.97 -26.98
N LEU A 873 13.85 -47.47 -25.92
CA LEU A 873 15.02 -48.34 -25.99
C LEU A 873 14.65 -49.79 -25.68
N TRP A 874 15.27 -50.73 -26.36
CA TRP A 874 15.07 -52.16 -26.10
C TRP A 874 16.39 -52.90 -26.11
N LEU A 875 16.75 -53.50 -24.97
CA LEU A 875 17.92 -54.36 -24.87
C LEU A 875 17.53 -55.80 -25.23
N LYS A 876 18.01 -56.28 -26.38
CA LYS A 876 17.71 -57.63 -26.88
C LYS A 876 19.02 -58.36 -27.15
N SER A 877 19.27 -59.43 -26.40
CA SER A 877 20.43 -60.32 -26.59
C SER A 877 21.78 -59.57 -26.65
N GLY A 878 21.92 -58.51 -25.83
CA GLY A 878 23.14 -57.70 -25.74
C GLY A 878 23.21 -56.50 -26.70
N ASP A 879 22.32 -56.41 -27.70
CA ASP A 879 22.21 -55.27 -28.61
C ASP A 879 21.15 -54.27 -28.13
N LEU A 880 21.46 -52.97 -28.22
CA LEU A 880 20.50 -51.90 -27.94
C LEU A 880 19.76 -51.51 -29.22
N TYR A 881 18.44 -51.66 -29.20
CA TYR A 881 17.51 -51.19 -30.23
C TYR A 881 16.83 -49.90 -29.77
N LYS A 882 16.48 -49.03 -30.72
CA LYS A 882 15.62 -47.86 -30.51
C LYS A 882 14.40 -47.96 -31.41
N CYS A 883 13.24 -47.61 -30.86
CA CYS A 883 12.01 -47.53 -31.63
C CYS A 883 12.07 -46.34 -32.59
N LYS A 884 11.59 -46.52 -33.81
CA LYS A 884 11.53 -45.48 -34.85
C LYS A 884 10.10 -45.20 -35.34
N VAL A 885 9.13 -46.03 -34.94
CA VAL A 885 7.71 -45.85 -35.27
C VAL A 885 6.87 -46.08 -34.01
N ALA A 886 6.15 -45.05 -33.55
CA ALA A 886 5.26 -45.17 -32.40
C ALA A 886 4.04 -46.04 -32.72
N ARG A 887 3.57 -46.80 -31.73
CA ARG A 887 2.38 -47.65 -31.86
C ARG A 887 1.62 -47.70 -30.55
N LEU A 888 0.40 -47.18 -30.56
CA LEU A 888 -0.44 -47.03 -29.37
C LEU A 888 -1.11 -48.34 -28.92
N THR A 889 -1.48 -49.22 -29.86
CA THR A 889 -2.21 -50.47 -29.59
C THR A 889 -1.80 -51.60 -30.54
N GLY A 890 -2.06 -52.86 -30.18
CA GLY A 890 -1.76 -54.05 -30.98
C GLY A 890 -0.52 -54.85 -30.52
N SER A 891 -0.07 -55.81 -31.32
CA SER A 891 1.12 -56.62 -30.99
C SER A 891 2.42 -55.94 -31.43
N TYR A 892 3.54 -56.37 -30.85
CA TYR A 892 4.89 -56.02 -31.27
C TYR A 892 5.09 -56.14 -32.79
N VAL A 893 5.73 -55.15 -33.41
CA VAL A 893 6.13 -55.19 -34.82
C VAL A 893 7.62 -54.90 -34.92
N ALA A 894 8.38 -55.87 -35.45
CA ALA A 894 9.85 -55.79 -35.47
C ALA A 894 10.41 -54.68 -36.35
N SER A 895 9.70 -54.28 -37.41
CA SER A 895 10.12 -53.18 -38.28
C SER A 895 10.09 -51.81 -37.62
N ASP A 896 9.39 -51.68 -36.49
CA ASP A 896 9.23 -50.43 -35.76
C ASP A 896 10.49 -50.11 -34.93
N TRP A 897 11.48 -51.01 -34.91
CA TRP A 897 12.69 -50.92 -34.10
C TRP A 897 13.95 -51.03 -34.98
N GLU A 898 14.95 -50.20 -34.71
CA GLU A 898 16.26 -50.23 -35.36
C GLU A 898 17.40 -50.29 -34.34
N LYS A 899 18.61 -50.74 -34.71
CA LYS A 899 19.73 -50.75 -33.76
C LYS A 899 20.07 -49.30 -33.34
N GLY A 900 20.01 -49.04 -32.03
CA GLY A 900 20.24 -47.73 -31.42
C GLY A 900 21.72 -47.41 -31.23
N VAL A 901 22.59 -48.43 -31.20
CA VAL A 901 24.04 -48.26 -31.19
C VAL A 901 24.62 -48.60 -32.57
N LYS A 902 25.40 -47.67 -33.13
CA LYS A 902 26.36 -47.98 -34.19
C LYS A 902 27.66 -48.40 -33.52
N TYR A 903 27.72 -49.60 -32.95
CA TYR A 903 29.03 -50.25 -32.91
C TYR A 903 29.39 -50.51 -34.37
N THR A 904 30.42 -49.82 -34.84
CA THR A 904 31.16 -50.19 -36.05
C THR A 904 31.40 -51.69 -36.01
N ASP A 905 31.11 -52.35 -37.12
CA ASP A 905 31.23 -53.80 -37.24
C ASP A 905 32.57 -54.32 -36.66
N ASP A 906 32.58 -55.57 -36.25
CA ASP A 906 33.81 -56.22 -35.80
C ASP A 906 34.83 -56.36 -36.94
N THR A 907 34.66 -55.73 -38.11
CA THR A 907 35.57 -55.88 -39.25
C THR A 907 36.97 -55.41 -38.90
N VAL A 908 37.12 -54.31 -38.15
CA VAL A 908 38.46 -53.84 -37.74
C VAL A 908 39.06 -54.75 -36.66
N ALA A 909 38.25 -55.21 -35.70
CA ALA A 909 38.70 -56.12 -34.64
C ALA A 909 39.07 -57.51 -35.19
N ASN A 910 38.26 -58.05 -36.09
CA ASN A 910 38.49 -59.31 -36.79
C ASN A 910 39.67 -59.21 -37.76
N ALA A 911 39.85 -58.07 -38.45
CA ALA A 911 41.04 -57.83 -39.27
C ALA A 911 42.31 -57.77 -38.39
N ALA A 912 42.24 -57.14 -37.22
CA ALA A 912 43.35 -57.12 -36.27
C ALA A 912 43.65 -58.51 -35.69
N ALA A 913 42.62 -59.30 -35.35
CA ALA A 913 42.77 -60.67 -34.89
C ALA A 913 43.37 -61.59 -35.98
N ALA A 914 42.93 -61.45 -37.24
CA ALA A 914 43.48 -62.19 -38.37
C ALA A 914 44.93 -61.79 -38.67
N ALA A 915 45.28 -60.50 -38.58
CA ALA A 915 46.65 -60.03 -38.73
C ALA A 915 47.56 -60.54 -37.61
N ALA A 916 47.06 -60.60 -36.36
CA ALA A 916 47.81 -61.15 -35.23
C ALA A 916 48.04 -62.67 -35.39
N ALA A 917 47.04 -63.43 -35.84
CA ALA A 917 47.19 -64.85 -36.12
C ALA A 917 48.20 -65.12 -37.26
N ALA A 918 48.16 -64.34 -38.34
CA ALA A 918 49.13 -64.44 -39.42
C ALA A 918 50.56 -64.09 -38.97
N ALA A 919 50.72 -63.09 -38.11
CA ALA A 919 52.02 -62.75 -37.52
C ALA A 919 52.55 -63.87 -36.62
N GLN A 920 51.68 -64.52 -35.83
CA GLN A 920 52.06 -65.68 -35.02
C GLN A 920 52.50 -66.85 -35.90
N SER A 921 51.73 -67.23 -36.93
CA SER A 921 52.13 -68.29 -37.86
C SER A 921 53.45 -67.98 -38.56
N ALA A 922 53.68 -66.74 -38.99
CA ALA A 922 54.96 -66.34 -39.59
C ALA A 922 56.14 -66.41 -38.58
N ALA A 923 55.88 -66.12 -37.30
CA ALA A 923 56.88 -66.27 -36.25
C ALA A 923 57.18 -67.75 -35.96
N ASP A 924 56.15 -68.60 -35.91
CA ASP A 924 56.29 -70.04 -35.74
C ASP A 924 57.04 -70.67 -36.93
N ASP A 925 56.70 -70.30 -38.17
CA ASP A 925 57.41 -70.75 -39.38
C ASP A 925 58.88 -70.31 -39.38
N ALA A 926 59.17 -69.09 -38.91
CA ALA A 926 60.54 -68.58 -38.77
C ALA A 926 61.32 -69.35 -37.69
N GLN A 927 60.66 -69.70 -36.59
CA GLN A 927 61.23 -70.51 -35.52
C GLN A 927 61.51 -71.94 -36.01
N ASP A 928 60.57 -72.57 -36.70
CA ASP A 928 60.74 -73.90 -37.32
C ASP A 928 61.88 -73.90 -38.35
N ALA A 929 61.98 -72.85 -39.17
CA ALA A 929 63.08 -72.69 -40.11
C ALA A 929 64.44 -72.52 -39.40
N ALA A 930 64.47 -71.76 -38.31
CA ALA A 930 65.67 -71.61 -37.49
C ALA A 930 66.07 -72.94 -36.82
N ASP A 931 65.10 -73.70 -36.31
CA ASP A 931 65.33 -74.99 -35.69
C ASP A 931 65.78 -76.05 -36.71
N ALA A 932 65.20 -76.04 -37.92
CA ALA A 932 65.65 -76.87 -39.03
C ALA A 932 67.08 -76.50 -39.48
N ALA A 933 67.40 -75.20 -39.58
CA ALA A 933 68.74 -74.74 -39.90
C ALA A 933 69.75 -75.15 -38.82
N ASN A 934 69.39 -75.02 -37.53
CA ASN A 934 70.20 -75.47 -36.41
C ASN A 934 70.39 -77.00 -36.43
N ALA A 935 69.37 -77.76 -36.79
CA ALA A 935 69.46 -79.21 -36.95
C ALA A 935 70.36 -79.61 -38.14
N LEU A 936 70.31 -78.88 -39.26
CA LEU A 936 71.22 -79.07 -40.39
C LEU A 936 72.67 -78.73 -40.04
N LEU A 937 72.89 -77.60 -39.35
CA LEU A 937 74.21 -77.22 -38.82
C LEU A 937 74.75 -78.28 -37.86
N THR A 938 73.90 -78.81 -36.97
CA THR A 938 74.25 -79.91 -36.07
C THR A 938 74.60 -81.18 -36.85
N ASN A 939 73.84 -81.52 -37.90
CA ASN A 939 74.13 -82.67 -38.76
C ASN A 939 75.45 -82.51 -39.54
N ILE A 940 75.77 -81.30 -40.02
CA ILE A 940 77.04 -80.98 -40.71
C ILE A 940 78.22 -81.01 -39.73
N ALA A 941 78.02 -80.50 -38.52
CA ALA A 941 79.04 -80.52 -37.46
C ALA A 941 79.21 -81.92 -36.84
N SER A 942 78.24 -82.82 -37.00
CA SER A 942 78.33 -84.19 -36.51
C SER A 942 79.27 -85.01 -37.41
N ASP A 943 80.43 -85.36 -36.86
CA ASP A 943 81.47 -86.18 -37.51
C ASP A 943 81.03 -87.64 -37.73
N SER A 944 79.77 -87.96 -37.46
CA SER A 944 79.16 -89.31 -37.47
C SER A 944 78.44 -89.67 -38.78
N LYS A 945 78.27 -88.75 -39.72
CA LYS A 945 77.53 -89.01 -40.99
C LYS A 945 78.35 -89.75 -42.04
N LEU A 946 79.67 -89.62 -42.01
CA LEU A 946 80.59 -90.38 -42.86
C LEU A 946 81.38 -91.31 -41.97
N THR A 947 81.32 -92.61 -42.26
CA THR A 947 82.22 -93.58 -41.65
C THR A 947 83.68 -93.21 -41.95
N ALA A 948 84.62 -93.64 -41.11
CA ALA A 948 86.04 -93.35 -41.31
C ALA A 948 86.53 -93.76 -42.71
N SER A 949 85.96 -94.82 -43.28
CA SER A 949 86.23 -95.27 -44.65
C SER A 949 85.72 -94.29 -45.70
N GLU A 950 84.51 -93.76 -45.54
CA GLU A 950 83.93 -92.80 -46.49
C GLU A 950 84.71 -91.49 -46.51
N LYS A 951 85.15 -90.97 -45.35
CA LYS A 951 85.98 -89.76 -45.30
C LYS A 951 87.30 -89.92 -46.07
N GLN A 952 87.94 -91.10 -45.96
CA GLN A 952 89.15 -91.38 -46.73
C GLN A 952 88.87 -91.47 -48.23
N ALA A 953 87.73 -92.03 -48.63
CA ALA A 953 87.33 -92.09 -50.03
C ALA A 953 87.07 -90.69 -50.59
N THR A 954 86.31 -89.86 -49.88
CA THR A 954 86.03 -88.48 -50.31
C THR A 954 87.30 -87.63 -50.38
N LYS A 955 88.24 -87.83 -49.44
CA LYS A 955 89.55 -87.16 -49.51
C LYS A 955 90.34 -87.61 -50.74
N LYS A 956 90.33 -88.90 -51.09
CA LYS A 956 90.99 -89.38 -52.32
C LYS A 956 90.42 -88.73 -53.57
N GLU A 957 89.09 -88.66 -53.68
CA GLU A 957 88.44 -87.98 -54.82
C GLU A 957 88.79 -86.49 -54.86
N TRP A 958 88.78 -85.80 -53.71
CA TRP A 958 89.17 -84.39 -53.63
C TRP A 958 90.63 -84.14 -54.04
N ASP A 959 91.54 -85.00 -53.61
CA ASP A 959 92.96 -84.89 -53.96
C ASP A 959 93.24 -85.22 -55.44
N ILE A 960 92.36 -85.96 -56.12
CA ILE A 960 92.45 -86.20 -57.57
C ILE A 960 92.07 -84.95 -58.38
N ILE A 961 91.20 -84.10 -57.84
CA ILE A 961 90.70 -82.91 -58.54
C ILE A 961 91.68 -81.72 -58.42
N GLN A 962 92.62 -81.75 -57.47
CA GLN A 962 93.62 -80.69 -57.27
C GLN A 962 94.78 -80.72 -58.27
#